data_AF-A0A2E9H4Y7-F1
#
_entry.id   AF-A0A2E9H4Y7-F1
#
_cell.length_a   1.000
_cell.length_b   1.000
_cell.length_c   1.000
_cell.angle_alpha   90.00
_cell.angle_beta   90.00
_cell.angle_gamma   90.00
#
_symmetry.space_group_name_H-M   'P 1'
#
loop_
_entity.id
_entity.type
_entity.pdbx_description
1 polymer ?
#
loop_
_entity_poly.entity_id
_entity_poly.type
_entity_poly.pdbx_seq_one_letter_code
_entity_poly.pdbx_strand_id
1 'polypeptide(L)'
;MDELINQYFNLPTGLVIEEYASRLSLVCDTILDIDESSMQQRSEISKIADYLKQFSDAGIVNYERNDFVGELETHAFSTTLMLIREVEEKSESFESFALQCALIARMWLTRGPEDYNAFLQFYKTLIKIEKPLPFTKNFVARASVYELQVELKKVAKNRDDKALADLASFYQPAREREATKTGKSFYAAASFIKRSTLLSENVAVEQVDAVDEYGEHIDSRLHVTPNLTKLSHQEYALYNKKRVGLQRALYNAELALVWSLKAATHAELVVLLNSIDRNLLSGRISQIDEQTSMYLFCFFAKLFGLADPFSLTLVNVLSPQFSERDIIPGSLTYKRSGKKQAENEISEASLTLNTRLVDVAGPLGIAERHHYYTRASITLKLLEPLFSLFEKALSVVEPDNRNHKSLAHAFKLTSTDYSRWLNRKINECGLKKFGLTPLAFEGAFLHSVREELPEVTLNLLRQQSSVQQHYVHQSHKEIVAQINHSWSRFLLKLDFTRITRGDAASHSKHLDHAGSELTLRGGLLKAVLQQTAEKAALMMKASKPGSHAQAFNELAFYAYLRVAMTVGLRPVTEPLPSREHFSAKLNLISVKDKAVHHKHERRLIVLTSQLCLLIERQLEAADGMAEKLAISSPSMVISRLTAESKWEHFSSAFVEKKLSTLLSAPVKTHSLRHTAAQSFLKQSVNKRNYSQSAMNLFMNHARANAYALSNHSINSISEYSKCQQQLLEQADDAELDEVDAQALELLNKLNSGVRA
;
A
#
# COMPACT_ATOMS: atom_id res chain seq x y z
N MET A 1 -16.44 56.27 14.42
CA MET A 1 -15.01 56.04 14.14
C MET A 1 -14.55 54.71 14.71
N ASP A 2 -14.91 54.39 15.96
CA ASP A 2 -14.52 53.14 16.62
C ASP A 2 -14.96 51.87 15.86
N GLU A 3 -16.15 51.86 15.25
CA GLU A 3 -16.59 50.76 14.36
C GLU A 3 -15.66 50.57 13.16
N LEU A 4 -15.18 51.66 12.56
CA LEU A 4 -14.28 51.65 11.41
C LEU A 4 -12.87 51.19 11.81
N ILE A 5 -12.39 51.61 13.00
CA ILE A 5 -11.12 51.13 13.56
C ILE A 5 -11.20 49.63 13.81
N ASN A 6 -12.28 49.16 14.44
CA ASN A 6 -12.49 47.74 14.70
C ASN A 6 -12.62 46.91 13.43
N GLN A 7 -13.24 47.45 12.37
CA GLN A 7 -13.34 46.77 11.08
C GLN A 7 -11.97 46.45 10.46
N TYR A 8 -10.99 47.35 10.56
CA TYR A 8 -9.68 47.16 9.93
C TYR A 8 -8.65 46.47 10.83
N PHE A 9 -8.71 46.74 12.13
CA PHE A 9 -7.66 46.33 13.05
C PHE A 9 -8.11 45.28 14.06
N ASN A 10 -9.42 45.06 14.25
CA ASN A 10 -9.97 44.07 15.17
C ASN A 10 -9.38 44.21 16.59
N LEU A 11 -9.71 45.31 17.29
CA LEU A 11 -9.19 45.60 18.63
C LEU A 11 -9.96 44.83 19.72
N PRO A 12 -9.30 44.45 20.83
CA PRO A 12 -9.98 43.96 22.04
C PRO A 12 -10.98 44.96 22.61
N THR A 13 -12.11 44.48 23.13
CA THR A 13 -13.20 45.30 23.68
C THR A 13 -12.85 46.08 24.95
N GLY A 14 -11.75 45.73 25.61
CA GLY A 14 -11.29 46.36 26.86
C GLY A 14 -10.30 47.52 26.71
N LEU A 15 -9.78 47.78 25.50
CA LEU A 15 -8.80 48.86 25.27
C LEU A 15 -9.50 50.19 24.99
N VAL A 16 -9.09 51.26 25.68
CA VAL A 16 -9.55 52.62 25.39
C VAL A 16 -8.67 53.29 24.33
N ILE A 17 -9.22 54.24 23.59
CA ILE A 17 -8.56 54.82 22.39
C ILE A 17 -7.21 55.46 22.71
N GLU A 18 -7.11 56.06 23.89
CA GLU A 18 -5.90 56.68 24.41
C GLU A 18 -4.73 55.70 24.55
N GLU A 19 -4.99 54.41 24.75
CA GLU A 19 -3.94 53.40 24.99
C GLU A 19 -3.25 52.94 23.69
N TYR A 20 -3.96 52.97 22.55
CA TYR A 20 -3.44 52.47 21.27
C TYR A 20 -3.24 53.57 20.21
N ALA A 21 -3.72 54.80 20.43
CA ALA A 21 -3.74 55.86 19.43
C ALA A 21 -2.37 56.15 18.80
N SER A 22 -1.33 56.30 19.61
CA SER A 22 0.03 56.59 19.17
C SER A 22 0.62 55.47 18.30
N ARG A 23 0.57 54.22 18.76
CA ARG A 23 1.05 53.03 18.02
C ARG A 23 0.30 52.85 16.70
N LEU A 24 -1.04 52.95 16.76
CA LEU A 24 -1.89 52.70 15.61
C LEU A 24 -1.81 53.85 14.59
N SER A 25 -1.62 55.09 15.03
CA SER A 25 -1.35 56.23 14.14
C SER A 25 -0.08 55.99 13.32
N LEU A 26 1.01 55.55 13.96
CA LEU A 26 2.26 55.24 13.24
C LEU A 26 2.10 54.11 12.24
N VAL A 27 1.29 53.09 12.57
CA VAL A 27 0.94 52.01 11.63
C VAL A 27 0.13 52.56 10.45
N CYS A 28 -0.90 53.37 10.71
CA CYS A 28 -1.73 53.96 9.65
C CYS A 28 -0.91 54.86 8.73
N ASP A 29 -0.08 55.75 9.28
CA ASP A 29 0.82 56.60 8.49
C ASP A 29 1.75 55.74 7.62
N THR A 30 2.30 54.65 8.17
CA THR A 30 3.14 53.73 7.38
C THR A 30 2.33 53.03 6.26
N ILE A 31 1.10 52.60 6.52
CA ILE A 31 0.23 51.99 5.50
C ILE A 31 -0.04 52.97 4.35
N LEU A 32 -0.27 54.25 4.67
CA LEU A 32 -0.53 55.30 3.68
C LEU A 32 0.70 55.59 2.79
N ASP A 33 1.90 55.51 3.37
CA ASP A 33 3.19 55.65 2.68
C ASP A 33 3.49 54.48 1.72
N ILE A 34 2.89 53.31 1.94
CA ILE A 34 3.22 52.06 1.25
C ILE A 34 2.55 51.91 -0.14
N ASP A 35 1.56 52.72 -0.49
CA ASP A 35 0.91 52.76 -1.83
C ASP A 35 0.43 51.40 -2.41
N GLU A 36 0.15 50.40 -1.57
CA GLU A 36 -0.34 49.07 -1.98
C GLU A 36 -1.84 48.85 -1.71
N SER A 37 -2.50 49.80 -1.02
CA SER A 37 -3.92 49.72 -0.64
C SER A 37 -4.87 50.36 -1.66
N SER A 38 -6.13 49.90 -1.70
CA SER A 38 -7.16 50.46 -2.59
C SER A 38 -7.47 51.93 -2.25
N MET A 39 -7.96 52.73 -3.21
CA MET A 39 -8.31 54.14 -2.97
C MET A 39 -9.32 54.31 -1.82
N GLN A 40 -10.29 53.40 -1.71
CA GLN A 40 -11.26 53.42 -0.61
C GLN A 40 -10.58 53.13 0.74
N GLN A 41 -9.77 52.07 0.80
CA GLN A 41 -9.03 51.70 2.01
C GLN A 41 -8.10 52.84 2.44
N ARG A 42 -7.39 53.49 1.52
CA ARG A 42 -6.52 54.64 1.84
C ARG A 42 -7.30 55.82 2.40
N SER A 43 -8.47 56.13 1.82
CA SER A 43 -9.35 57.20 2.34
C SER A 43 -9.82 56.90 3.76
N GLU A 44 -10.20 55.65 4.04
CA GLU A 44 -10.67 55.22 5.37
C GLU A 44 -9.53 55.16 6.40
N ILE A 45 -8.36 54.63 6.03
CA ILE A 45 -7.16 54.62 6.89
C ILE A 45 -6.66 56.06 7.17
N SER A 46 -6.72 56.98 6.21
CA SER A 46 -6.37 58.40 6.42
C SER A 46 -7.29 59.05 7.46
N LYS A 47 -8.60 58.80 7.38
CA LYS A 47 -9.56 59.30 8.38
C LYS A 47 -9.28 58.73 9.78
N ILE A 48 -8.90 57.45 9.86
CA ILE A 48 -8.50 56.83 11.12
C ILE A 48 -7.23 57.51 11.67
N ALA A 49 -6.19 57.70 10.85
CA ALA A 49 -4.95 58.34 11.27
C ALA A 49 -5.18 59.76 11.82
N ASP A 50 -5.98 60.59 11.12
CA ASP A 50 -6.30 61.96 11.55
C ASP A 50 -7.12 61.99 12.85
N TYR A 51 -7.99 60.99 13.06
CA TYR A 51 -8.75 60.84 14.30
C TYR A 51 -7.87 60.42 15.47
N LEU A 52 -6.95 59.46 15.27
CA LEU A 52 -6.05 58.98 16.33
C LEU A 52 -5.05 60.06 16.78
N LYS A 53 -4.62 60.96 15.87
CA LYS A 53 -3.76 62.10 16.20
C LYS A 53 -4.38 63.07 17.21
N GLN A 54 -5.70 63.05 17.42
CA GLN A 54 -6.36 63.87 18.44
C GLN A 54 -6.11 63.35 19.87
N PHE A 55 -5.61 62.12 20.00
CA PHE A 55 -5.35 61.44 21.28
C PHE A 55 -3.85 61.17 21.51
N SER A 56 -2.96 61.79 20.72
CA SER A 56 -1.51 61.57 20.80
C SER A 56 -0.85 62.08 22.09
N ASP A 57 -1.53 62.94 22.84
CA ASP A 57 -1.03 63.52 24.10
C ASP A 57 -1.43 62.71 25.36
N ALA A 58 -2.00 61.52 25.17
CA ALA A 58 -2.33 60.61 26.27
C ALA A 58 -1.06 60.04 26.96
N GLY A 59 -1.19 59.64 28.23
CA GLY A 59 -0.08 59.03 28.97
C GLY A 59 0.36 57.69 28.36
N ILE A 60 1.67 57.43 28.31
CA ILE A 60 2.23 56.19 27.76
C ILE A 60 1.83 54.99 28.63
N VAL A 61 1.15 54.02 28.03
CA VAL A 61 0.83 52.73 28.65
C VAL A 61 1.58 51.62 27.91
N ASN A 62 2.24 50.73 28.67
CA ASN A 62 2.99 49.60 28.14
C ASN A 62 2.46 48.31 28.74
N TYR A 63 2.16 47.35 27.87
CA TYR A 63 1.57 46.07 28.25
C TYR A 63 2.59 44.94 28.20
N GLU A 64 2.37 43.93 29.03
CA GLU A 64 3.05 42.65 28.97
C GLU A 64 2.17 41.60 28.30
N ARG A 65 2.79 40.52 27.81
CA ARG A 65 2.06 39.44 27.14
C ARG A 65 1.00 38.78 28.02
N ASN A 66 1.20 38.80 29.34
CA ASN A 66 0.26 38.23 30.31
C ASN A 66 -1.04 39.04 30.42
N ASP A 67 -1.06 40.29 29.97
CA ASP A 67 -2.25 41.15 30.03
C ASP A 67 -3.29 40.77 28.97
N PHE A 68 -2.89 40.02 27.93
CA PHE A 68 -3.77 39.61 26.81
C PHE A 68 -4.05 38.09 26.79
N VAL A 69 -3.97 37.41 27.93
CA VAL A 69 -4.20 35.96 28.03
C VAL A 69 -5.65 35.63 27.63
N GLY A 70 -5.82 35.00 26.48
CA GLY A 70 -7.13 34.65 25.90
C GLY A 70 -7.45 35.39 24.59
N GLU A 71 -6.76 36.50 24.31
CA GLU A 71 -7.02 37.37 23.14
C GLU A 71 -5.92 37.27 22.07
N LEU A 72 -4.78 36.66 22.41
CA LEU A 72 -3.60 36.56 21.53
C LEU A 72 -3.89 35.89 20.17
N GLU A 73 -4.83 34.96 20.10
CA GLU A 73 -5.18 34.26 18.85
C GLU A 73 -6.31 34.95 18.08
N THR A 74 -7.27 35.59 18.78
CA THR A 74 -8.46 36.22 18.18
C THR A 74 -8.25 37.69 17.80
N HIS A 75 -7.23 38.34 18.37
CA HIS A 75 -6.85 39.73 18.11
C HIS A 75 -5.33 39.82 17.86
N ALA A 76 -4.81 38.96 16.98
CA ALA A 76 -3.37 38.71 16.84
C ALA A 76 -2.55 39.95 16.47
N PHE A 77 -3.02 40.76 15.52
CA PHE A 77 -2.40 42.04 15.17
C PHE A 77 -2.43 43.02 16.35
N SER A 78 -3.61 43.31 16.88
CA SER A 78 -3.85 44.32 17.92
C SER A 78 -3.06 44.03 19.19
N THR A 79 -3.12 42.79 19.67
CA THR A 79 -2.35 42.38 20.86
C THR A 79 -0.85 42.48 20.62
N THR A 80 -0.37 42.14 19.43
CA THR A 80 1.06 42.27 19.11
C THR A 80 1.49 43.73 18.97
N LEU A 81 0.62 44.60 18.45
CA LEU A 81 0.83 46.04 18.41
C LEU A 81 0.99 46.60 19.83
N MET A 82 0.10 46.24 20.76
CA MET A 82 0.16 46.72 22.15
C MET A 82 1.40 46.27 22.93
N LEU A 83 2.03 45.18 22.51
CA LEU A 83 3.29 44.67 23.10
C LEU A 83 4.54 45.42 22.60
N ILE A 84 4.41 46.25 21.56
CA ILE A 84 5.48 47.16 21.14
C ILE A 84 5.58 48.25 22.21
N ARG A 85 6.77 48.43 22.81
CA ARG A 85 6.98 49.43 23.86
C ARG A 85 6.92 50.83 23.29
N GLU A 86 5.97 51.62 23.75
CA GLU A 86 5.83 53.01 23.37
C GLU A 86 6.84 53.88 24.12
N VAL A 87 7.41 54.83 23.38
CA VAL A 87 8.46 55.74 23.83
C VAL A 87 8.19 57.13 23.27
N GLU A 88 8.55 58.18 24.02
CA GLU A 88 8.40 59.57 23.58
C GLU A 88 9.20 59.85 22.29
N GLU A 89 8.69 60.72 21.43
CA GLU A 89 9.34 61.07 20.14
C GLU A 89 10.78 61.59 20.28
N LYS A 90 11.10 62.18 21.43
CA LYS A 90 12.45 62.73 21.72
C LYS A 90 13.43 61.67 22.27
N SER A 91 12.98 60.43 22.46
CA SER A 91 13.79 59.32 22.99
C SER A 91 14.73 58.74 21.93
N GLU A 92 15.94 58.33 22.33
CA GLU A 92 16.88 57.61 21.47
C GLU A 92 16.32 56.27 20.95
N SER A 93 15.34 55.69 21.65
CA SER A 93 14.68 54.44 21.26
C SER A 93 13.51 54.62 20.28
N PHE A 94 13.13 55.86 19.94
CA PHE A 94 11.99 56.14 19.08
C PHE A 94 12.13 55.56 17.67
N GLU A 95 13.33 55.57 17.10
CA GLU A 95 13.60 54.96 15.79
C GLU A 95 13.33 53.45 15.78
N SER A 96 13.65 52.75 16.88
CA SER A 96 13.37 51.32 17.03
C SER A 96 11.87 51.06 17.14
N PHE A 97 11.17 51.87 17.93
CA PHE A 97 9.71 51.84 18.08
C PHE A 97 9.00 52.07 16.74
N ALA A 98 9.35 53.16 16.04
CA ALA A 98 8.78 53.50 14.74
C ALA A 98 9.07 52.43 13.68
N LEU A 99 10.26 51.81 13.70
CA LEU A 99 10.60 50.70 12.83
C LEU A 99 9.74 49.45 13.11
N GLN A 100 9.51 49.10 14.38
CA GLN A 100 8.65 47.98 14.75
C GLN A 100 7.20 48.22 14.28
N CYS A 101 6.66 49.43 14.47
CA CYS A 101 5.36 49.84 13.93
C CYS A 101 5.32 49.74 12.39
N ALA A 102 6.40 50.11 11.69
CA ALA A 102 6.45 50.00 10.23
C ALA A 102 6.49 48.54 9.75
N LEU A 103 7.22 47.67 10.46
CA LEU A 103 7.33 46.25 10.14
C LEU A 103 6.01 45.50 10.40
N ILE A 104 5.31 45.80 11.49
CA ILE A 104 4.00 45.20 11.77
C ILE A 104 2.94 45.70 10.77
N ALA A 105 3.02 46.96 10.30
CA ALA A 105 2.19 47.48 9.22
C ALA A 105 2.37 46.70 7.90
N ARG A 106 3.63 46.44 7.52
CA ARG A 106 3.95 45.59 6.35
C ARG A 106 3.48 44.15 6.53
N MET A 107 3.56 43.61 7.74
CA MET A 107 3.03 42.28 8.04
C MET A 107 1.50 42.24 7.94
N TRP A 108 0.81 43.27 8.41
CA TRP A 108 -0.64 43.40 8.29
C TRP A 108 -1.08 43.45 6.82
N LEU A 109 -0.40 44.24 5.97
CA LEU A 109 -0.69 44.29 4.53
C LEU A 109 -0.46 42.94 3.81
N THR A 110 0.50 42.14 4.27
CA THR A 110 0.87 40.88 3.61
C THR A 110 0.12 39.65 4.14
N ARG A 111 -0.30 39.66 5.41
CA ARG A 111 -0.88 38.50 6.11
C ARG A 111 -2.30 38.72 6.62
N GLY A 112 -2.77 39.96 6.70
CA GLY A 112 -4.01 40.35 7.36
C GLY A 112 -3.88 40.37 8.89
N PRO A 113 -4.90 40.90 9.60
CA PRO A 113 -4.86 41.07 11.06
C PRO A 113 -4.98 39.77 11.88
N GLU A 114 -5.47 38.69 11.28
CA GLU A 114 -5.84 37.44 11.97
C GLU A 114 -4.72 36.36 12.00
N ASP A 115 -3.59 36.56 11.33
CA ASP A 115 -2.55 35.54 11.23
C ASP A 115 -1.69 35.42 12.50
N TYR A 116 -2.21 34.68 13.48
CA TYR A 116 -1.54 34.45 14.77
C TYR A 116 -0.08 33.97 14.65
N ASN A 117 0.24 33.12 13.67
CA ASN A 117 1.60 32.57 13.57
C ASN A 117 2.60 33.63 13.12
N ALA A 118 2.20 34.51 12.19
CA ALA A 118 3.03 35.62 11.73
C ALA A 118 3.31 36.59 12.90
N PHE A 119 2.26 37.01 13.61
CA PHE A 119 2.38 37.95 14.73
C PHE A 119 3.08 37.36 15.96
N LEU A 120 2.89 36.06 16.24
CA LEU A 120 3.65 35.35 17.27
C LEU A 120 5.15 35.33 16.95
N GLN A 121 5.50 35.08 15.69
CA GLN A 121 6.89 35.08 15.26
C GLN A 121 7.48 36.50 15.32
N PHE A 122 6.69 37.52 14.98
CA PHE A 122 7.07 38.93 15.14
C PHE A 122 7.41 39.24 16.61
N TYR A 123 6.52 38.88 17.54
CA TYR A 123 6.75 39.06 18.98
C TYR A 123 8.03 38.37 19.45
N LYS A 124 8.22 37.10 19.09
CA LYS A 124 9.39 36.31 19.52
C LYS A 124 10.70 36.93 19.03
N THR A 125 10.71 37.47 17.82
CA THR A 125 11.94 37.93 17.16
C THR A 125 12.27 39.40 17.46
N LEU A 126 11.28 40.30 17.37
CA LEU A 126 11.51 41.74 17.41
C LEU A 126 11.17 42.38 18.76
N ILE A 127 10.19 41.84 19.50
CA ILE A 127 9.74 42.40 20.78
C ILE A 127 10.46 41.72 21.96
N LYS A 128 10.41 40.39 22.05
CA LYS A 128 10.93 39.65 23.22
C LYS A 128 12.46 39.63 23.31
N ILE A 129 13.15 39.54 22.18
CA ILE A 129 14.62 39.40 22.12
C ILE A 129 15.29 40.74 21.75
N GLU A 130 14.49 41.73 21.31
CA GLU A 130 14.88 43.11 20.99
C GLU A 130 16.26 43.25 20.31
N LYS A 131 16.34 42.90 19.02
CA LYS A 131 17.56 43.02 18.22
C LYS A 131 17.45 44.20 17.24
N PRO A 132 18.36 45.18 17.28
CA PRO A 132 18.31 46.33 16.37
C PRO A 132 18.55 45.88 14.93
N LEU A 133 17.70 46.31 14.00
CA LEU A 133 17.85 46.03 12.57
C LEU A 133 18.64 47.16 11.90
N PRO A 134 19.44 46.85 10.85
CA PRO A 134 20.35 47.84 10.24
C PRO A 134 19.66 48.78 9.24
N PHE A 135 18.33 48.86 9.21
CA PHE A 135 17.55 49.67 8.28
C PHE A 135 16.41 50.40 9.01
N THR A 136 15.92 51.50 8.42
CA THR A 136 14.98 52.45 9.06
C THR A 136 13.53 52.23 8.63
N LYS A 137 12.57 52.88 9.32
CA LYS A 137 11.15 52.92 8.92
C LYS A 137 10.98 53.32 7.45
N ASN A 138 11.75 54.30 6.97
CA ASN A 138 11.68 54.77 5.58
C ASN A 138 12.04 53.68 4.55
N PHE A 139 12.98 52.79 4.89
CA PHE A 139 13.27 51.64 4.04
C PHE A 139 12.07 50.68 3.98
N VAL A 140 11.45 50.37 5.13
CA VAL A 140 10.29 49.47 5.22
C VAL A 140 9.08 50.02 4.46
N ALA A 141 8.86 51.33 4.50
CA ALA A 141 7.78 51.98 3.76
C ALA A 141 8.00 51.92 2.23
N ARG A 142 9.23 52.17 1.75
CA ARG A 142 9.53 52.27 0.31
C ARG A 142 9.90 50.95 -0.37
N ALA A 143 10.44 49.99 0.36
CA ALA A 143 10.85 48.71 -0.20
C ALA A 143 9.64 47.87 -0.58
N SER A 144 9.73 47.16 -1.72
CA SER A 144 8.76 46.11 -2.03
C SER A 144 8.80 45.00 -0.99
N VAL A 145 7.70 44.25 -0.85
CA VAL A 145 7.62 43.08 0.06
C VAL A 145 8.77 42.09 -0.19
N TYR A 146 9.16 41.90 -1.46
CA TYR A 146 10.28 41.04 -1.83
C TYR A 146 11.62 41.59 -1.34
N GLU A 147 11.89 42.87 -1.55
CA GLU A 147 13.14 43.52 -1.10
C GLU A 147 13.26 43.47 0.42
N LEU A 148 12.17 43.75 1.15
CA LEU A 148 12.13 43.63 2.61
C LEU A 148 12.43 42.20 3.08
N GLN A 149 11.82 41.20 2.44
CA GLN A 149 12.09 39.79 2.75
C GLN A 149 13.56 39.43 2.50
N VAL A 150 14.13 39.85 1.37
CA VAL A 150 15.53 39.57 1.00
C VAL A 150 16.48 40.21 2.00
N GLU A 151 16.25 41.47 2.38
CA GLU A 151 17.09 42.16 3.36
C GLU A 151 17.00 41.51 4.75
N LEU A 152 15.79 41.17 5.22
CA LEU A 152 15.63 40.42 6.47
C LEU A 152 16.40 39.08 6.46
N LYS A 153 16.36 38.34 5.34
CA LYS A 153 17.11 37.08 5.17
C LYS A 153 18.62 37.30 5.13
N LYS A 154 19.09 38.37 4.50
CA LYS A 154 20.52 38.75 4.50
C LYS A 154 20.99 39.08 5.92
N VAL A 155 20.24 39.89 6.65
CA VAL A 155 20.55 40.23 8.05
C VAL A 155 20.55 38.97 8.92
N ALA A 156 19.55 38.09 8.75
CA ALA A 156 19.47 36.83 9.46
C ALA A 156 20.69 35.94 9.20
N LYS A 157 21.09 35.78 7.93
CA LYS A 157 22.27 34.98 7.55
C LYS A 157 23.57 35.56 8.11
N ASN A 158 23.73 36.89 8.04
CA ASN A 158 24.93 37.57 8.53
C ASN A 158 25.08 37.46 10.06
N ARG A 159 23.96 37.32 10.79
CA ARG A 159 23.92 37.22 12.25
C ARG A 159 23.71 35.80 12.79
N ASP A 160 23.63 34.80 11.91
CA ASP A 160 23.20 33.43 12.24
C ASP A 160 21.89 33.40 13.07
N ASP A 161 20.93 34.26 12.71
CA ASP A 161 19.66 34.43 13.42
C ASP A 161 18.52 33.67 12.77
N LYS A 162 18.29 32.45 13.25
CA LYS A 162 17.20 31.59 12.77
C LYS A 162 15.81 32.19 13.00
N ALA A 163 15.58 32.89 14.12
CA ALA A 163 14.27 33.45 14.42
C ALA A 163 13.91 34.61 13.47
N LEU A 164 14.92 35.39 13.05
CA LEU A 164 14.78 36.41 12.01
C LEU A 164 14.60 35.81 10.62
N ALA A 165 15.29 34.72 10.30
CA ALA A 165 15.08 33.99 9.05
C ALA A 165 13.65 33.43 8.94
N ASP A 166 13.13 32.88 10.04
CA ASP A 166 11.76 32.38 10.14
C ASP A 166 10.75 33.52 10.00
N LEU A 167 10.99 34.66 10.66
CA LEU A 167 10.15 35.87 10.53
C LEU A 167 10.12 36.39 9.08
N ALA A 168 11.27 36.44 8.40
CA ALA A 168 11.37 36.90 7.02
C ALA A 168 10.45 36.11 6.06
N SER A 169 10.19 34.83 6.38
CA SER A 169 9.31 33.98 5.59
C SER A 169 7.82 34.37 5.66
N PHE A 170 7.43 35.22 6.61
CA PHE A 170 6.07 35.78 6.71
C PHE A 170 5.89 37.08 5.94
N TYR A 171 6.96 37.76 5.49
CA TYR A 171 6.88 38.90 4.57
C TYR A 171 6.72 38.41 3.12
N GLN A 172 5.63 37.72 2.89
CA GLN A 172 5.11 37.30 1.59
C GLN A 172 3.62 37.04 1.81
N PRO A 173 2.77 37.23 0.78
CA PRO A 173 1.36 36.88 0.88
C PRO A 173 1.20 35.49 1.49
N ALA A 174 0.20 35.32 2.36
CA ALA A 174 -0.13 33.99 2.85
C ALA A 174 -0.22 33.05 1.65
N ARG A 175 0.69 32.05 1.59
CA ARG A 175 0.41 30.84 0.82
C ARG A 175 -0.91 30.39 1.42
N GLU A 176 -2.00 30.49 0.66
CA GLU A 176 -3.29 29.97 1.09
C GLU A 176 -2.96 28.59 1.67
N ARG A 177 -3.14 28.46 3.00
CA ARG A 177 -3.17 27.14 3.61
C ARG A 177 -4.16 26.40 2.72
N GLU A 178 -3.76 25.27 2.13
CA GLU A 178 -4.73 24.30 1.64
C GLU A 178 -5.82 24.28 2.70
N ALA A 179 -6.99 24.82 2.36
CA ALA A 179 -7.97 25.23 3.36
C ALA A 179 -8.12 24.07 4.33
N THR A 180 -7.61 24.23 5.55
CA THR A 180 -7.69 23.19 6.56
C THR A 180 -9.17 22.87 6.65
N LYS A 181 -9.53 21.60 6.41
CA LYS A 181 -10.88 21.03 6.27
C LYS A 181 -11.71 21.13 7.56
N THR A 182 -11.66 22.27 8.22
CA THR A 182 -12.26 22.58 9.51
C THR A 182 -13.06 23.85 9.34
N GLY A 183 -14.14 23.75 8.57
CA GLY A 183 -15.05 24.86 8.33
C GLY A 183 -15.88 24.60 7.09
N LYS A 184 -17.12 24.16 7.27
CA LYS A 184 -18.11 24.11 6.20
C LYS A 184 -18.28 25.51 5.61
N SER A 185 -17.67 25.82 4.48
CA SER A 185 -18.00 27.02 3.68
C SER A 185 -17.64 26.81 2.21
N PHE A 186 -18.66 26.97 1.35
CA PHE A 186 -18.68 27.29 -0.08
C PHE A 186 -17.74 26.63 -1.12
N TYR A 187 -16.52 26.20 -0.80
CA TYR A 187 -15.54 25.69 -1.77
C TYR A 187 -15.45 24.16 -1.85
N ALA A 188 -16.35 23.43 -1.19
CA ALA A 188 -16.30 21.96 -1.12
C ALA A 188 -16.52 21.26 -2.47
N ALA A 189 -16.94 21.99 -3.51
CA ALA A 189 -17.24 21.42 -4.81
C ALA A 189 -16.55 22.13 -5.99
N ALA A 190 -15.51 22.95 -5.72
CA ALA A 190 -14.78 23.60 -6.79
C ALA A 190 -13.88 22.58 -7.52
N SER A 191 -14.15 22.34 -8.80
CA SER A 191 -13.28 21.57 -9.69
C SER A 191 -12.27 22.51 -10.36
N PHE A 192 -11.00 22.14 -10.41
CA PHE A 192 -9.96 22.98 -11.02
C PHE A 192 -9.62 22.49 -12.43
N ILE A 193 -9.80 23.37 -13.42
CA ILE A 193 -9.43 23.13 -14.81
C ILE A 193 -8.06 23.79 -15.04
N LYS A 194 -7.06 22.98 -15.39
CA LYS A 194 -5.69 23.43 -15.65
C LYS A 194 -5.43 23.47 -17.15
N ARG A 195 -5.02 24.62 -17.66
CA ARG A 195 -4.55 24.81 -19.05
C ARG A 195 -3.12 25.31 -19.04
N SER A 196 -2.21 24.50 -19.55
CA SER A 196 -0.80 24.86 -19.65
C SER A 196 -0.48 25.36 -21.05
N THR A 197 0.14 26.52 -21.15
CA THR A 197 0.63 27.12 -22.40
C THR A 197 2.11 27.50 -22.24
N LEU A 198 2.94 27.14 -23.22
CA LEU A 198 4.29 27.66 -23.31
C LEU A 198 4.22 29.06 -23.94
N LEU A 199 4.56 30.10 -23.18
CA LEU A 199 4.58 31.48 -23.67
C LEU A 199 5.92 31.80 -24.38
N SER A 200 7.01 31.15 -23.97
CA SER A 200 8.31 31.13 -24.64
C SER A 200 9.11 29.90 -24.19
N GLU A 201 10.25 29.60 -24.83
CA GLU A 201 11.14 28.48 -24.42
C GLU A 201 11.45 28.48 -22.91
N ASN A 202 11.50 29.68 -22.30
CA ASN A 202 11.92 29.89 -20.92
C ASN A 202 10.77 30.22 -19.95
N VAL A 203 9.50 30.21 -20.38
CA VAL A 203 8.36 30.55 -19.50
C VAL A 203 7.17 29.66 -19.81
N ALA A 204 6.83 28.80 -18.84
CA ALA A 204 5.59 28.04 -18.83
C ALA A 204 4.54 28.81 -18.06
N VAL A 205 3.34 28.94 -18.63
CA VAL A 205 2.20 29.56 -17.95
C VAL A 205 1.08 28.56 -17.81
N GLU A 206 0.61 28.37 -16.59
CA GLU A 206 -0.52 27.51 -16.26
C GLU A 206 -1.69 28.39 -15.83
N GLN A 207 -2.72 28.47 -16.67
CA GLN A 207 -4.00 29.04 -16.27
C GLN A 207 -4.78 27.97 -15.49
N VAL A 208 -5.21 28.32 -14.28
CA VAL A 208 -5.99 27.47 -13.40
C VAL A 208 -7.33 28.15 -13.18
N ASP A 209 -8.37 27.57 -13.76
CA ASP A 209 -9.75 28.01 -13.58
C ASP A 209 -10.40 27.19 -12.47
N ALA A 210 -10.99 27.83 -11.49
CA ALA A 210 -11.87 27.20 -10.52
C ALA A 210 -13.30 27.28 -11.04
N VAL A 211 -13.98 26.13 -11.12
CA VAL A 211 -15.41 26.06 -11.46
C VAL A 211 -16.19 25.44 -10.32
N ASP A 212 -17.44 25.84 -10.11
CA ASP A 212 -18.30 25.27 -9.07
C ASP A 212 -18.85 23.88 -9.44
N GLU A 213 -19.76 23.34 -8.62
CA GLU A 213 -20.41 22.05 -8.88
C GLU A 213 -21.30 22.02 -10.13
N TYR A 214 -21.69 23.18 -10.64
CA TYR A 214 -22.51 23.35 -11.84
C TYR A 214 -21.66 23.67 -13.08
N GLY A 215 -20.35 23.83 -12.92
CA GLY A 215 -19.41 24.18 -13.99
C GLY A 215 -19.31 25.68 -14.26
N GLU A 216 -19.88 26.53 -13.40
CA GLU A 216 -19.75 27.98 -13.53
C GLU A 216 -18.40 28.46 -13.00
N HIS A 217 -17.82 29.44 -13.70
CA HIS A 217 -16.48 29.95 -13.42
C HIS A 217 -16.49 30.82 -12.16
N ILE A 218 -15.69 30.42 -11.16
CA ILE A 218 -15.56 31.12 -9.87
C ILE A 218 -14.33 32.05 -9.89
N ASP A 219 -13.19 31.55 -10.37
CA ASP A 219 -11.90 32.26 -10.31
C ASP A 219 -10.96 31.78 -11.43
N SER A 220 -10.08 32.65 -11.92
CA SER A 220 -9.02 32.31 -12.88
C SER A 220 -7.69 32.86 -12.41
N ARG A 221 -6.67 31.99 -12.31
CA ARG A 221 -5.33 32.37 -11.89
C ARG A 221 -4.31 31.95 -12.93
N LEU A 222 -3.33 32.82 -13.18
CA LEU A 222 -2.20 32.53 -14.07
C LEU A 222 -0.95 32.25 -13.23
N HIS A 223 -0.48 31.00 -13.25
CA HIS A 223 0.80 30.61 -12.69
C HIS A 223 1.88 30.73 -13.75
N VAL A 224 2.67 31.80 -13.64
CA VAL A 224 3.85 31.99 -14.50
C VAL A 224 5.05 31.32 -13.84
N THR A 225 5.55 30.25 -14.46
CA THR A 225 6.75 29.55 -14.02
C THR A 225 7.89 29.81 -15.01
N PRO A 226 8.92 30.58 -14.63
CA PRO A 226 10.12 30.66 -15.44
C PRO A 226 10.82 29.29 -15.46
N ASN A 227 11.09 28.76 -16.65
CA ASN A 227 11.91 27.58 -16.88
C ASN A 227 13.39 27.95 -16.66
N LEU A 228 13.76 28.18 -15.39
CA LEU A 228 15.17 28.28 -15.01
C LEU A 228 15.80 26.88 -15.05
N THR A 229 17.03 26.80 -15.54
CA THR A 229 17.83 25.57 -15.45
C THR A 229 17.96 25.19 -13.98
N LYS A 230 17.35 24.06 -13.61
CA LYS A 230 17.34 23.61 -12.22
C LYS A 230 18.77 23.24 -11.81
N LEU A 231 19.19 23.66 -10.63
CA LEU A 231 20.44 23.18 -10.05
C LEU A 231 20.32 21.67 -9.78
N SER A 232 21.42 20.91 -9.87
CA SER A 232 21.39 19.44 -9.73
C SER A 232 20.73 18.96 -8.42
N HIS A 233 20.83 19.74 -7.33
CA HIS A 233 20.15 19.42 -6.08
C HIS A 233 18.61 19.59 -6.16
N GLN A 234 18.12 20.56 -6.94
CA GLN A 234 16.70 20.78 -7.19
C GLN A 234 16.13 19.71 -8.13
N GLU A 235 16.91 19.30 -9.14
CA GLU A 235 16.58 18.15 -10.00
C GLU A 235 16.51 16.87 -9.19
N TYR A 236 17.48 16.64 -8.31
CA TYR A 236 17.49 15.51 -7.40
C TYR A 236 16.29 15.51 -6.43
N ALA A 237 15.93 16.68 -5.88
CA ALA A 237 14.76 16.83 -5.02
C ALA A 237 13.45 16.55 -5.79
N LEU A 238 13.33 17.04 -7.03
CA LEU A 238 12.18 16.79 -7.89
C LEU A 238 12.07 15.32 -8.29
N TYR A 239 13.21 14.69 -8.64
CA TYR A 239 13.30 13.27 -8.91
C TYR A 239 12.87 12.45 -7.69
N ASN A 240 13.36 12.79 -6.49
CA ASN A 240 12.95 12.12 -5.26
C ASN A 240 11.45 12.30 -4.96
N LYS A 241 10.89 13.49 -5.18
CA LYS A 241 9.44 13.73 -5.01
C LYS A 241 8.62 12.87 -5.98
N LYS A 242 9.00 12.83 -7.26
CA LYS A 242 8.36 11.98 -8.28
C LYS A 242 8.49 10.49 -7.95
N ARG A 243 9.69 10.06 -7.55
CA ARG A 243 9.98 8.69 -7.11
C ARG A 243 9.10 8.29 -5.93
N VAL A 244 9.04 9.10 -4.88
CA VAL A 244 8.21 8.82 -3.70
C VAL A 244 6.73 8.79 -4.07
N GLY A 245 6.27 9.70 -4.93
CA GLY A 245 4.90 9.71 -5.46
C GLY A 245 4.57 8.42 -6.21
N LEU A 246 5.43 7.99 -7.15
CA LEU A 246 5.28 6.74 -7.88
C LEU A 246 5.33 5.53 -6.94
N GLN A 247 6.24 5.54 -5.96
CA GLN A 247 6.36 4.46 -4.99
C GLN A 247 5.08 4.31 -4.17
N ARG A 248 4.48 5.43 -3.76
CA ARG A 248 3.22 5.45 -3.02
C ARG A 248 2.03 5.05 -3.90
N ALA A 249 2.00 5.48 -5.16
CA ALA A 249 0.97 5.08 -6.11
C ALA A 249 1.00 3.56 -6.38
N LEU A 250 2.19 3.01 -6.65
CA LEU A 250 2.36 1.56 -6.85
C LEU A 250 2.04 0.77 -5.58
N TYR A 251 2.46 1.26 -4.41
CA TYR A 251 2.10 0.66 -3.12
C TYR A 251 0.58 0.64 -2.89
N ASN A 252 -0.12 1.74 -3.16
CA ASN A 252 -1.58 1.81 -3.06
C ASN A 252 -2.29 0.91 -4.08
N ALA A 253 -1.66 0.66 -5.23
CA ALA A 253 -2.13 -0.29 -6.24
C ALA A 253 -1.74 -1.76 -5.94
N GLU A 254 -1.14 -2.04 -4.79
CA GLU A 254 -0.57 -3.35 -4.41
C GLU A 254 0.51 -3.88 -5.37
N LEU A 255 1.05 -3.04 -6.25
CA LEU A 255 2.05 -3.41 -7.24
C LEU A 255 3.46 -3.31 -6.64
N ALA A 256 4.30 -4.31 -6.93
CA ALA A 256 5.73 -4.19 -6.71
C ALA A 256 6.33 -3.03 -7.53
N LEU A 257 7.34 -2.39 -6.95
CA LEU A 257 8.09 -1.35 -7.63
C LEU A 257 8.94 -2.00 -8.73
N VAL A 258 8.88 -1.46 -9.94
CA VAL A 258 9.73 -1.89 -11.07
C VAL A 258 11.22 -1.68 -10.75
N TRP A 259 11.54 -0.77 -9.84
CA TRP A 259 12.90 -0.47 -9.37
C TRP A 259 12.88 -0.02 -7.90
N SER A 260 13.84 -0.47 -7.11
CA SER A 260 13.92 -0.19 -5.67
C SER A 260 15.35 -0.26 -5.20
N LEU A 261 15.80 0.67 -4.35
CA LEU A 261 17.11 0.53 -3.66
C LEU A 261 17.15 -0.69 -2.72
N LYS A 262 15.99 -1.31 -2.44
CA LYS A 262 15.91 -2.55 -1.68
C LYS A 262 16.34 -3.79 -2.48
N ALA A 263 16.50 -3.68 -3.81
CA ALA A 263 16.90 -4.79 -4.67
C ALA A 263 17.67 -4.28 -5.89
N ALA A 264 18.84 -4.87 -6.17
CA ALA A 264 19.61 -4.53 -7.36
C ALA A 264 18.84 -4.92 -8.63
N THR A 265 18.96 -4.09 -9.67
CA THR A 265 18.45 -4.40 -11.01
C THR A 265 19.27 -5.52 -11.65
N HIS A 266 18.72 -6.16 -12.70
CA HIS A 266 19.43 -7.20 -13.45
C HIS A 266 20.77 -6.69 -14.00
N ALA A 267 20.79 -5.48 -14.56
CA ALA A 267 22.02 -4.89 -15.09
C ALA A 267 23.09 -4.65 -14.00
N GLU A 268 22.69 -4.11 -12.84
CA GLU A 268 23.61 -3.91 -11.71
C GLU A 268 24.15 -5.25 -11.18
N LEU A 269 23.30 -6.28 -11.12
CA LEU A 269 23.73 -7.62 -10.73
C LEU A 269 24.72 -8.22 -11.76
N VAL A 270 24.46 -8.09 -13.07
CA VAL A 270 25.38 -8.53 -14.13
C VAL A 270 26.74 -7.83 -14.00
N VAL A 271 26.77 -6.53 -13.72
CA VAL A 271 28.03 -5.78 -13.49
C VAL A 271 28.80 -6.37 -12.31
N LEU A 272 28.13 -6.62 -11.18
CA LEU A 272 28.76 -7.24 -10.01
C LEU A 272 29.30 -8.64 -10.35
N LEU A 273 28.49 -9.50 -10.97
CA LEU A 273 28.88 -10.87 -11.30
C LEU A 273 30.09 -10.91 -12.24
N ASN A 274 30.09 -10.10 -13.30
CA ASN A 274 31.23 -9.99 -14.23
C ASN A 274 32.49 -9.43 -13.57
N SER A 275 32.35 -8.59 -12.55
CA SER A 275 33.49 -8.07 -11.78
C SER A 275 34.06 -9.09 -10.80
N ILE A 276 33.25 -10.06 -10.35
CA ILE A 276 33.70 -11.15 -9.49
C ILE A 276 34.42 -12.19 -10.36
N ASP A 277 33.74 -12.76 -11.35
CA ASP A 277 34.32 -13.71 -12.30
C ASP A 277 33.47 -13.79 -13.59
N ARG A 278 34.07 -13.54 -14.76
CA ARG A 278 33.41 -13.59 -16.07
C ARG A 278 32.99 -15.00 -16.48
N ASN A 279 33.66 -16.02 -15.94
CA ASN A 279 33.38 -17.42 -16.27
C ASN A 279 31.99 -17.86 -15.79
N LEU A 280 31.46 -17.20 -14.75
CA LEU A 280 30.15 -17.50 -14.17
C LEU A 280 29.01 -17.38 -15.19
N LEU A 281 28.85 -16.23 -15.83
CA LEU A 281 27.78 -15.99 -16.81
C LEU A 281 27.97 -16.84 -18.07
N SER A 282 29.23 -17.10 -18.45
CA SER A 282 29.57 -17.97 -19.59
C SER A 282 29.36 -19.46 -19.32
N GLY A 283 28.98 -19.85 -18.09
CA GLY A 283 28.74 -21.24 -17.70
C GLY A 283 30.00 -22.10 -17.57
N ARG A 284 31.18 -21.47 -17.49
CA ARG A 284 32.50 -22.13 -17.35
C ARG A 284 32.90 -22.24 -15.87
N ILE A 285 32.01 -22.77 -15.04
CA ILE A 285 32.16 -22.78 -13.57
C ILE A 285 33.41 -23.57 -13.13
N SER A 286 33.85 -24.57 -13.89
CA SER A 286 35.10 -25.30 -13.62
C SER A 286 36.36 -24.43 -13.66
N GLN A 287 36.31 -23.26 -14.31
CA GLN A 287 37.42 -22.29 -14.40
C GLN A 287 37.43 -21.28 -13.25
N ILE A 288 36.41 -21.28 -12.39
CA ILE A 288 36.36 -20.45 -11.18
C ILE A 288 37.16 -21.16 -10.10
N ASP A 289 37.98 -20.41 -9.34
CA ASP A 289 38.71 -20.98 -8.21
C ASP A 289 37.78 -21.47 -7.10
N GLU A 290 38.24 -22.44 -6.33
CA GLU A 290 37.41 -23.13 -5.34
C GLU A 290 36.99 -22.22 -4.18
N GLN A 291 37.88 -21.30 -3.77
CA GLN A 291 37.58 -20.36 -2.69
C GLN A 291 36.49 -19.37 -3.13
N THR A 292 36.61 -18.78 -4.32
CA THR A 292 35.56 -17.94 -4.91
C THR A 292 34.27 -18.72 -5.12
N SER A 293 34.34 -20.00 -5.49
CA SER A 293 33.17 -20.87 -5.61
C SER A 293 32.43 -21.06 -4.27
N MET A 294 33.13 -21.15 -3.13
CA MET A 294 32.50 -21.17 -1.80
C MET A 294 31.72 -19.88 -1.52
N TYR A 295 32.33 -18.71 -1.76
CA TYR A 295 31.67 -17.41 -1.58
C TYR A 295 30.48 -17.24 -2.53
N LEU A 296 30.64 -17.61 -3.80
CA LEU A 296 29.59 -17.54 -4.81
C LEU A 296 28.45 -18.49 -4.50
N PHE A 297 28.72 -19.71 -4.02
CA PHE A 297 27.65 -20.62 -3.58
C PHE A 297 26.80 -19.97 -2.48
N CYS A 298 27.44 -19.42 -1.43
CA CYS A 298 26.73 -18.71 -0.36
C CYS A 298 25.97 -17.48 -0.87
N PHE A 299 26.54 -16.73 -1.82
CA PHE A 299 25.87 -15.60 -2.47
C PHE A 299 24.62 -16.03 -3.24
N PHE A 300 24.74 -17.04 -4.11
CA PHE A 300 23.60 -17.56 -4.87
C PHE A 300 22.56 -18.21 -3.97
N ALA A 301 22.95 -18.81 -2.84
CA ALA A 301 22.03 -19.40 -1.87
C ALA A 301 21.17 -18.31 -1.19
N LYS A 302 21.80 -17.19 -0.81
CA LYS A 302 21.11 -16.00 -0.31
C LYS A 302 20.22 -15.35 -1.39
N LEU A 303 20.76 -15.21 -2.60
CA LEU A 303 20.02 -14.71 -3.76
C LEU A 303 18.78 -15.54 -4.06
N PHE A 304 18.88 -16.88 -4.01
CA PHE A 304 17.77 -17.80 -4.20
C PHE A 304 16.68 -17.67 -3.11
N GLY A 305 17.05 -17.17 -1.93
CA GLY A 305 16.13 -16.79 -0.86
C GLY A 305 16.48 -17.35 0.52
N LEU A 306 17.57 -18.11 0.67
CA LEU A 306 17.96 -18.70 1.95
C LEU A 306 18.57 -17.64 2.88
N ALA A 307 17.91 -17.35 3.99
CA ALA A 307 18.35 -16.32 4.92
C ALA A 307 19.74 -16.62 5.51
N ASP A 308 19.95 -17.86 5.95
CA ASP A 308 21.20 -18.32 6.56
C ASP A 308 21.69 -19.62 5.91
N PRO A 309 22.43 -19.56 4.79
CA PRO A 309 23.00 -20.75 4.19
C PRO A 309 24.10 -21.37 5.07
N PHE A 310 24.71 -20.62 6.01
CA PHE A 310 25.86 -21.09 6.77
C PHE A 310 25.51 -22.18 7.78
N SER A 311 24.26 -22.21 8.26
CA SER A 311 23.74 -23.25 9.16
C SER A 311 23.29 -24.53 8.45
N LEU A 312 23.24 -24.53 7.10
CA LEU A 312 22.84 -25.73 6.37
C LEU A 312 23.77 -26.91 6.69
N THR A 313 23.18 -28.03 7.06
CA THR A 313 23.93 -29.24 7.43
C THR A 313 24.11 -30.13 6.21
N LEU A 314 25.36 -30.42 5.88
CA LEU A 314 25.72 -31.29 4.77
C LEU A 314 25.47 -32.76 5.10
N VAL A 315 24.81 -33.48 4.21
CA VAL A 315 24.51 -34.92 4.39
C VAL A 315 24.87 -35.68 3.12
N ASN A 316 25.84 -36.58 3.22
CA ASN A 316 26.19 -37.47 2.12
C ASN A 316 25.29 -38.72 2.14
N VAL A 317 24.42 -38.84 1.14
CA VAL A 317 23.43 -39.93 1.04
C VAL A 317 24.08 -41.31 0.82
N LEU A 318 25.34 -41.33 0.37
CA LEU A 318 26.11 -42.55 0.16
C LEU A 318 27.13 -42.82 1.29
N SER A 319 27.07 -42.05 2.39
CA SER A 319 27.89 -42.28 3.58
C SER A 319 27.43 -43.54 4.33
N PRO A 320 28.35 -44.36 4.87
CA PRO A 320 27.97 -45.45 5.77
C PRO A 320 27.20 -45.01 7.02
N GLN A 321 27.32 -43.73 7.40
CA GLN A 321 26.64 -43.12 8.55
C GLN A 321 25.27 -42.55 8.20
N PHE A 322 24.87 -42.57 6.93
CA PHE A 322 23.62 -41.96 6.47
C PHE A 322 22.38 -42.69 7.02
N SER A 323 21.44 -41.92 7.52
CA SER A 323 20.06 -42.34 7.78
C SER A 323 19.10 -41.47 6.97
N GLU A 324 17.99 -42.04 6.48
CA GLU A 324 16.90 -41.23 5.92
C GLU A 324 16.35 -40.19 6.91
N ARG A 325 16.53 -40.43 8.22
CA ARG A 325 16.18 -39.50 9.29
C ARG A 325 17.03 -38.22 9.28
N ASP A 326 18.16 -38.20 8.57
CA ASP A 326 19.03 -37.04 8.45
C ASP A 326 18.53 -36.04 7.38
N ILE A 327 17.55 -36.43 6.55
CA ILE A 327 16.90 -35.56 5.57
C ILE A 327 15.84 -34.71 6.29
N ILE A 328 16.32 -33.70 7.02
CA ILE A 328 15.48 -32.77 7.80
C ILE A 328 15.51 -31.36 7.20
N PRO A 329 14.54 -30.49 7.53
CA PRO A 329 14.62 -29.07 7.17
C PRO A 329 15.95 -28.45 7.56
N GLY A 330 16.59 -27.72 6.63
CA GLY A 330 17.93 -27.15 6.81
C GLY A 330 19.08 -28.10 6.45
N SER A 331 18.80 -29.28 5.92
CA SER A 331 19.82 -30.17 5.35
C SER A 331 20.07 -29.89 3.86
N LEU A 332 21.33 -30.02 3.45
CA LEU A 332 21.78 -30.07 2.06
C LEU A 332 22.35 -31.46 1.79
N THR A 333 21.57 -32.29 1.11
CA THR A 333 21.94 -33.67 0.78
C THR A 333 22.69 -33.71 -0.54
N TYR A 334 23.66 -34.63 -0.66
CA TYR A 334 24.37 -34.84 -1.92
C TYR A 334 24.79 -36.29 -2.12
N LYS A 335 24.98 -36.67 -3.39
CA LYS A 335 25.45 -38.00 -3.81
C LYS A 335 26.78 -37.86 -4.52
N ARG A 336 27.77 -38.61 -4.05
CA ARG A 336 29.12 -38.65 -4.63
C ARG A 336 29.33 -39.95 -5.39
N SER A 337 29.82 -39.90 -6.63
CA SER A 337 30.01 -41.10 -7.44
C SER A 337 31.02 -42.05 -6.80
N GLY A 338 30.63 -43.31 -6.57
CA GLY A 338 31.49 -44.33 -5.96
C GLY A 338 32.44 -45.05 -6.94
N LYS A 339 32.57 -44.57 -8.18
CA LYS A 339 33.47 -45.18 -9.19
C LYS A 339 34.88 -44.63 -9.02
N LYS A 340 35.90 -45.51 -9.00
CA LYS A 340 37.34 -45.20 -8.76
C LYS A 340 37.95 -44.06 -9.60
N GLN A 341 37.38 -43.72 -10.75
CA GLN A 341 37.85 -42.61 -11.61
C GLN A 341 37.12 -41.27 -11.35
N ALA A 342 36.00 -41.30 -10.63
CA ALA A 342 35.13 -40.16 -10.33
C ALA A 342 34.87 -40.03 -8.83
N GLU A 343 35.80 -40.48 -7.99
CA GLU A 343 35.65 -40.51 -6.52
C GLU A 343 35.39 -39.13 -5.91
N ASN A 344 35.53 -38.03 -6.66
CA ASN A 344 35.29 -36.66 -6.22
C ASN A 344 34.06 -35.98 -6.86
N GLU A 345 33.40 -36.60 -7.84
CA GLU A 345 32.31 -35.98 -8.58
C GLU A 345 30.98 -36.10 -7.83
N ILE A 346 30.21 -35.00 -7.80
CA ILE A 346 28.88 -34.96 -7.21
C ILE A 346 27.86 -35.16 -8.33
N SER A 347 27.05 -36.21 -8.24
CA SER A 347 26.04 -36.51 -9.26
C SER A 347 24.70 -35.81 -9.02
N GLU A 348 24.40 -35.49 -7.75
CA GLU A 348 23.15 -34.83 -7.36
C GLU A 348 23.32 -34.12 -6.03
N ALA A 349 22.68 -32.96 -5.87
CA ALA A 349 22.56 -32.26 -4.60
C ALA A 349 21.15 -31.68 -4.44
N SER A 350 20.62 -31.70 -3.22
CA SER A 350 19.25 -31.26 -2.92
C SER A 350 19.15 -30.57 -1.56
N LEU A 351 18.32 -29.54 -1.49
CA LEU A 351 18.03 -28.75 -0.30
C LEU A 351 16.68 -29.17 0.29
N THR A 352 16.63 -29.45 1.59
CA THR A 352 15.38 -29.75 2.29
C THR A 352 14.91 -28.54 3.10
N LEU A 353 13.69 -28.09 2.83
CA LEU A 353 13.05 -26.93 3.45
C LEU A 353 11.89 -27.33 4.34
N ASN A 354 11.62 -26.55 5.39
CA ASN A 354 10.40 -26.70 6.20
C ASN A 354 9.20 -26.12 5.42
N THR A 355 8.13 -26.89 5.33
CA THR A 355 6.84 -26.48 4.72
C THR A 355 5.80 -26.08 5.77
N ARG A 356 5.97 -26.49 7.04
CA ARG A 356 5.14 -26.08 8.18
C ARG A 356 5.67 -24.79 8.78
N LEU A 357 5.38 -23.69 8.10
CA LEU A 357 5.78 -22.33 8.51
C LEU A 357 4.73 -21.64 9.38
N VAL A 358 3.56 -22.27 9.55
CA VAL A 358 2.48 -21.82 10.42
C VAL A 358 1.95 -23.02 11.19
N ASP A 359 1.81 -22.89 12.50
CA ASP A 359 1.16 -23.89 13.33
C ASP A 359 -0.36 -23.80 13.17
N VAL A 360 -0.93 -24.68 12.35
CA VAL A 360 -2.38 -24.87 12.25
C VAL A 360 -2.66 -26.33 12.51
N ALA A 361 -3.45 -26.62 13.55
CA ALA A 361 -3.92 -27.97 13.81
C ALA A 361 -4.82 -28.42 12.65
N GLY A 362 -4.43 -29.52 11.99
CA GLY A 362 -5.25 -30.16 10.97
C GLY A 362 -6.54 -30.76 11.53
N PRO A 363 -7.47 -31.12 10.64
CA PRO A 363 -8.69 -31.85 11.02
C PRO A 363 -8.33 -33.23 11.58
N LEU A 364 -9.10 -33.72 12.55
CA LEU A 364 -8.89 -35.02 13.20
C LEU A 364 -9.99 -36.04 12.85
N GLY A 365 -9.65 -37.32 12.85
CA GLY A 365 -10.59 -38.43 12.74
C GLY A 365 -11.25 -38.51 11.37
N ILE A 366 -12.58 -38.72 11.32
CA ILE A 366 -13.32 -38.96 10.06
C ILE A 366 -13.16 -37.79 9.05
N ALA A 367 -12.89 -36.58 9.52
CA ALA A 367 -12.69 -35.41 8.66
C ALA A 367 -11.39 -35.44 7.84
N GLU A 368 -10.38 -36.21 8.24
CA GLU A 368 -9.07 -36.28 7.57
C GLU A 368 -9.19 -36.69 6.09
N ARG A 369 -10.13 -37.60 5.77
CA ARG A 369 -10.34 -38.09 4.39
C ARG A 369 -10.83 -36.99 3.42
N HIS A 370 -11.38 -35.91 3.95
CA HIS A 370 -11.92 -34.80 3.17
C HIS A 370 -10.91 -33.67 2.95
N HIS A 371 -9.76 -33.73 3.61
CA HIS A 371 -8.76 -32.66 3.58
C HIS A 371 -7.44 -33.18 3.01
N TYR A 372 -6.63 -32.27 2.47
CA TYR A 372 -5.30 -32.62 2.01
C TYR A 372 -4.33 -32.84 3.18
N TYR A 373 -3.35 -33.72 2.97
CA TYR A 373 -2.25 -33.95 3.90
C TYR A 373 -1.06 -33.03 3.57
N THR A 374 -0.52 -32.35 4.58
CA THR A 374 0.68 -31.52 4.46
C THR A 374 1.88 -32.27 5.04
N ARG A 375 2.92 -32.48 4.23
CA ARG A 375 4.21 -32.99 4.72
C ARG A 375 4.95 -31.87 5.44
N ALA A 376 5.81 -32.21 6.39
CA ALA A 376 6.60 -31.25 7.17
C ALA A 376 7.82 -30.69 6.42
N SER A 377 8.24 -31.34 5.33
CA SER A 377 9.38 -30.92 4.54
C SER A 377 9.16 -31.09 3.04
N ILE A 378 9.89 -30.29 2.27
CA ILE A 378 10.00 -30.40 0.81
C ILE A 378 11.48 -30.42 0.42
N THR A 379 11.86 -31.31 -0.48
CA THR A 379 13.22 -31.42 -0.99
C THR A 379 13.30 -30.89 -2.42
N LEU A 380 14.14 -29.88 -2.63
CA LEU A 380 14.37 -29.20 -3.89
C LEU A 380 15.75 -29.62 -4.44
N LYS A 381 15.83 -30.05 -5.70
CA LYS A 381 17.16 -30.23 -6.32
C LYS A 381 17.85 -28.87 -6.46
N LEU A 382 19.16 -28.83 -6.23
CA LEU A 382 19.94 -27.63 -6.52
C LEU A 382 19.92 -27.36 -8.03
N LEU A 383 19.58 -26.12 -8.39
CA LEU A 383 19.56 -25.64 -9.77
C LEU A 383 20.91 -25.04 -10.13
N GLU A 384 21.19 -24.82 -11.41
CA GLU A 384 22.34 -23.98 -11.79
C GLU A 384 22.13 -22.52 -11.38
N PRO A 385 23.17 -21.74 -11.06
CA PRO A 385 24.57 -22.15 -10.90
C PRO A 385 24.87 -22.76 -9.51
N LEU A 386 23.89 -22.84 -8.61
CA LEU A 386 24.08 -23.35 -7.24
C LEU A 386 24.70 -24.76 -7.23
N PHE A 387 24.22 -25.66 -8.09
CA PHE A 387 24.73 -27.03 -8.17
C PHE A 387 26.22 -27.07 -8.55
N SER A 388 26.59 -26.46 -9.69
CA SER A 388 27.99 -26.46 -10.14
C SER A 388 28.93 -25.73 -9.18
N LEU A 389 28.47 -24.63 -8.57
CA LEU A 389 29.25 -23.91 -7.55
C LEU A 389 29.44 -24.76 -6.29
N PHE A 390 28.41 -25.49 -5.87
CA PHE A 390 28.48 -26.42 -4.75
C PHE A 390 29.47 -27.56 -5.01
N GLU A 391 29.38 -28.18 -6.18
CA GLU A 391 30.29 -29.24 -6.59
C GLU A 391 31.74 -28.78 -6.57
N LYS A 392 32.03 -27.63 -7.19
CA LYS A 392 33.37 -27.05 -7.21
C LYS A 392 33.86 -26.70 -5.81
N ALA A 393 33.02 -26.09 -4.97
CA ALA A 393 33.36 -25.72 -3.60
C ALA A 393 33.67 -26.95 -2.72
N LEU A 394 32.88 -28.02 -2.83
CA LEU A 394 33.03 -29.20 -1.99
C LEU A 394 34.23 -30.09 -2.41
N SER A 395 34.72 -29.94 -3.64
CA SER A 395 35.84 -30.73 -4.17
C SER A 395 37.11 -30.68 -3.30
N VAL A 396 37.37 -29.53 -2.66
CA VAL A 396 38.57 -29.27 -1.83
C VAL A 396 38.36 -29.41 -0.32
N VAL A 397 37.13 -29.64 0.14
CA VAL A 397 36.85 -29.81 1.58
C VAL A 397 37.34 -31.18 2.03
N GLU A 398 37.93 -31.37 3.21
CA GLU A 398 38.34 -32.72 3.64
C GLU A 398 37.13 -33.60 3.99
N PRO A 399 37.12 -34.91 3.70
CA PRO A 399 35.98 -35.80 3.98
C PRO A 399 35.41 -35.69 5.41
N ASP A 400 36.28 -35.60 6.42
CA ASP A 400 35.91 -35.51 7.85
C ASP A 400 35.20 -34.19 8.21
N ASN A 401 35.34 -33.18 7.35
CA ASN A 401 34.75 -31.85 7.52
C ASN A 401 33.47 -31.67 6.69
N ARG A 402 33.00 -32.70 5.97
CA ARG A 402 31.82 -32.62 5.10
C ARG A 402 30.56 -33.14 5.79
N ASN A 403 30.50 -34.43 6.13
CA ASN A 403 29.24 -35.08 6.53
C ASN A 403 28.78 -34.68 7.95
N HIS A 404 27.50 -34.38 8.12
CA HIS A 404 26.89 -33.85 9.35
C HIS A 404 27.56 -32.59 9.90
N LYS A 405 28.23 -31.82 9.05
CA LYS A 405 28.82 -30.52 9.38
C LYS A 405 28.01 -29.41 8.74
N SER A 406 27.99 -28.25 9.39
CA SER A 406 27.41 -27.04 8.80
C SER A 406 28.27 -26.55 7.63
N LEU A 407 27.67 -25.82 6.69
CA LEU A 407 28.42 -25.17 5.61
C LEU A 407 29.50 -24.22 6.13
N ALA A 408 29.24 -23.51 7.24
CA ALA A 408 30.25 -22.67 7.88
C ALA A 408 31.51 -23.46 8.26
N HIS A 409 31.33 -24.65 8.84
CA HIS A 409 32.42 -25.53 9.25
C HIS A 409 33.11 -26.14 8.02
N ALA A 410 32.34 -26.68 7.09
CA ALA A 410 32.86 -27.36 5.90
C ALA A 410 33.67 -26.42 5.00
N PHE A 411 33.18 -25.20 4.76
CA PHE A 411 33.87 -24.21 3.94
C PHE A 411 34.90 -23.38 4.72
N LYS A 412 35.00 -23.58 6.04
CA LYS A 412 35.81 -22.74 6.94
C LYS A 412 35.54 -21.24 6.70
N LEU A 413 34.27 -20.90 6.50
CA LEU A 413 33.80 -19.58 6.08
C LEU A 413 32.74 -19.05 7.05
N THR A 414 32.96 -17.86 7.61
CA THR A 414 31.98 -17.22 8.49
C THR A 414 31.09 -16.21 7.75
N SER A 415 29.93 -15.89 8.32
CA SER A 415 29.06 -14.81 7.80
C SER A 415 29.78 -13.45 7.74
N THR A 416 30.71 -13.19 8.66
CA THR A 416 31.52 -11.97 8.70
C THR A 416 32.50 -11.92 7.52
N ASP A 417 33.16 -13.04 7.21
CA ASP A 417 34.10 -13.12 6.09
C ASP A 417 33.38 -12.95 4.75
N TYR A 418 32.23 -13.61 4.60
CA TYR A 418 31.33 -13.42 3.46
C TYR A 418 30.91 -11.96 3.29
N SER A 419 30.44 -11.33 4.37
CA SER A 419 29.98 -9.94 4.35
C SER A 419 31.10 -8.98 3.97
N ARG A 420 32.32 -9.21 4.48
CA ARG A 420 33.51 -8.42 4.15
C ARG A 420 33.90 -8.60 2.67
N TRP A 421 33.89 -9.83 2.18
CA TRP A 421 34.18 -10.15 0.78
C TRP A 421 33.19 -9.48 -0.18
N LEU A 422 31.88 -9.61 0.06
CA LEU A 422 30.85 -9.04 -0.82
C LEU A 422 30.88 -7.51 -0.82
N ASN A 423 31.01 -6.88 0.36
CA ASN A 423 31.16 -5.43 0.45
C ASN A 423 32.38 -4.91 -0.32
N ARG A 424 33.51 -5.63 -0.25
CA ARG A 424 34.71 -5.30 -1.01
C ARG A 424 34.43 -5.40 -2.52
N LYS A 425 33.78 -6.47 -2.99
CA LYS A 425 33.45 -6.64 -4.42
C LYS A 425 32.49 -5.56 -4.96
N ILE A 426 31.48 -5.20 -4.18
CA ILE A 426 30.55 -4.10 -4.52
C ILE A 426 31.26 -2.74 -4.59
N ASN A 427 32.28 -2.55 -3.74
CA ASN A 427 33.10 -1.35 -3.78
C ASN A 427 34.03 -1.32 -5.00
N GLU A 428 34.70 -2.43 -5.30
CA GLU A 428 35.62 -2.59 -6.44
C GLU A 428 34.92 -2.34 -7.79
N CYS A 429 33.69 -2.79 -7.97
CA CYS A 429 32.92 -2.56 -9.20
C CYS A 429 32.26 -1.16 -9.25
N GLY A 430 32.47 -0.33 -8.23
CA GLY A 430 31.95 1.04 -8.17
C GLY A 430 30.44 1.14 -7.95
N LEU A 431 29.75 0.05 -7.61
CA LEU A 431 28.30 0.06 -7.37
C LEU A 431 27.93 0.66 -6.01
N LYS A 432 28.86 0.63 -5.04
CA LYS A 432 28.67 1.25 -3.71
C LYS A 432 28.35 2.75 -3.77
N LYS A 433 28.89 3.47 -4.76
CA LYS A 433 28.66 4.92 -4.93
C LYS A 433 27.21 5.27 -5.30
N PHE A 434 26.45 4.30 -5.81
CA PHE A 434 25.04 4.44 -6.13
C PHE A 434 24.11 4.03 -4.96
N GLY A 435 24.68 3.74 -3.78
CA GLY A 435 23.91 3.35 -2.59
C GLY A 435 23.46 1.89 -2.57
N LEU A 436 24.02 1.04 -3.45
CA LEU A 436 23.73 -0.39 -3.48
C LEU A 436 24.44 -1.11 -2.32
N THR A 437 23.70 -1.99 -1.64
CA THR A 437 24.14 -2.75 -0.46
C THR A 437 24.17 -4.25 -0.75
N PRO A 438 24.91 -5.07 0.04
CA PRO A 438 24.85 -6.53 -0.07
C PRO A 438 23.42 -7.09 -0.11
N LEU A 439 22.56 -6.62 0.80
CA LEU A 439 21.15 -7.02 0.88
C LEU A 439 20.36 -6.70 -0.40
N ALA A 440 20.71 -5.63 -1.11
CA ALA A 440 20.05 -5.31 -2.38
C ALA A 440 20.37 -6.36 -3.45
N PHE A 441 21.62 -6.86 -3.52
CA PHE A 441 21.97 -7.94 -4.44
C PHE A 441 21.36 -9.27 -4.00
N GLU A 442 21.44 -9.61 -2.71
CA GLU A 442 20.83 -10.83 -2.16
C GLU A 442 19.30 -10.86 -2.32
N GLY A 443 18.64 -9.70 -2.36
CA GLY A 443 17.19 -9.60 -2.59
C GLY A 443 16.74 -9.56 -4.05
N ALA A 444 17.66 -9.54 -5.02
CA ALA A 444 17.36 -9.23 -6.42
C ALA A 444 16.38 -10.24 -7.05
N PHE A 445 16.62 -11.54 -6.89
CA PHE A 445 15.72 -12.58 -7.41
C PHE A 445 14.31 -12.46 -6.80
N LEU A 446 14.22 -12.49 -5.47
CA LEU A 446 12.94 -12.41 -4.75
C LEU A 446 12.13 -11.17 -5.12
N HIS A 447 12.80 -10.04 -5.39
CA HIS A 447 12.14 -8.83 -5.87
C HIS A 447 11.67 -8.95 -7.32
N SER A 448 12.49 -9.53 -8.19
CA SER A 448 12.21 -9.68 -9.62
C SER A 448 11.01 -10.59 -9.92
N VAL A 449 10.74 -11.57 -9.05
CA VAL A 449 9.65 -12.54 -9.22
C VAL A 449 8.48 -12.29 -8.28
N ARG A 450 8.48 -11.17 -7.54
CA ARG A 450 7.48 -10.88 -6.50
C ARG A 450 6.04 -10.86 -6.98
N GLU A 451 5.80 -10.43 -8.22
CA GLU A 451 4.47 -10.43 -8.82
C GLU A 451 4.14 -11.76 -9.53
N GLU A 452 5.14 -12.45 -10.09
CA GLU A 452 4.95 -13.67 -10.90
C GLU A 452 4.86 -14.95 -10.03
N LEU A 453 5.44 -14.95 -8.83
CA LEU A 453 5.50 -16.11 -7.93
C LEU A 453 4.61 -15.90 -6.69
N PRO A 454 3.80 -16.91 -6.28
CA PRO A 454 2.98 -16.79 -5.09
C PRO A 454 3.80 -16.47 -3.84
N GLU A 455 3.28 -15.58 -3.00
CA GLU A 455 3.92 -15.11 -1.76
C GLU A 455 4.18 -16.28 -0.80
N VAL A 456 3.29 -17.28 -0.80
CA VAL A 456 3.49 -18.54 -0.04
C VAL A 456 4.74 -19.28 -0.48
N THR A 457 5.00 -19.35 -1.79
CA THR A 457 6.18 -19.99 -2.38
C THR A 457 7.45 -19.17 -2.13
N LEU A 458 7.38 -17.84 -2.25
CA LEU A 458 8.49 -16.96 -1.92
C LEU A 458 8.88 -17.05 -0.44
N ASN A 459 7.89 -17.05 0.45
CA ASN A 459 8.13 -17.14 1.88
C ASN A 459 8.56 -18.54 2.31
N LEU A 460 8.18 -19.58 1.56
CA LEU A 460 8.76 -20.91 1.70
C LEU A 460 10.27 -20.88 1.45
N LEU A 461 10.75 -20.26 0.35
CA LEU A 461 12.19 -20.13 0.10
C LEU A 461 12.92 -19.36 1.22
N ARG A 462 12.26 -18.34 1.77
CA ARG A 462 12.79 -17.51 2.87
C ARG A 462 12.66 -18.15 4.25
N GLN A 463 11.97 -19.29 4.36
CA GLN A 463 11.59 -19.92 5.61
C GLN A 463 10.88 -18.94 6.57
N GLN A 464 9.96 -18.14 6.02
CA GLN A 464 9.16 -17.15 6.74
C GLN A 464 7.67 -17.49 6.69
N SER A 465 6.94 -17.19 7.75
CA SER A 465 5.49 -17.35 7.77
C SER A 465 4.80 -16.23 6.98
N SER A 466 3.61 -16.51 6.46
CA SER A 466 2.75 -15.52 5.82
C SER A 466 1.28 -15.80 6.09
N VAL A 467 0.48 -14.75 6.13
CA VAL A 467 -0.98 -14.89 6.31
C VAL A 467 -1.58 -15.77 5.21
N GLN A 468 -0.98 -15.76 4.01
CA GLN A 468 -1.45 -16.53 2.87
C GLN A 468 -1.36 -18.05 3.05
N GLN A 469 -0.41 -18.52 3.87
CA GLN A 469 -0.25 -19.93 4.18
C GLN A 469 -1.44 -20.52 4.94
N HIS A 470 -2.28 -19.69 5.57
CA HIS A 470 -3.50 -20.17 6.24
C HIS A 470 -4.57 -20.67 5.28
N TYR A 471 -4.56 -20.26 4.00
CA TYR A 471 -5.64 -20.55 3.06
C TYR A 471 -5.17 -21.12 1.71
N VAL A 472 -3.89 -21.01 1.38
CA VAL A 472 -3.32 -21.62 0.17
C VAL A 472 -2.77 -23.01 0.49
N HIS A 473 -3.00 -23.93 -0.43
CA HIS A 473 -2.47 -25.28 -0.39
C HIS A 473 -2.00 -25.69 -1.78
N GLN A 474 -0.74 -26.11 -1.91
CA GLN A 474 -0.13 -26.46 -3.20
C GLN A 474 0.61 -27.80 -3.10
N SER A 475 0.61 -28.56 -4.21
CA SER A 475 1.46 -29.75 -4.29
C SER A 475 2.93 -29.35 -4.36
N HIS A 476 3.82 -30.19 -3.82
CA HIS A 476 5.27 -29.98 -3.94
C HIS A 476 5.72 -29.87 -5.40
N LYS A 477 5.09 -30.62 -6.31
CA LYS A 477 5.38 -30.56 -7.74
C LYS A 477 5.09 -29.19 -8.33
N GLU A 478 3.97 -28.58 -8.00
CA GLU A 478 3.61 -27.23 -8.47
C GLU A 478 4.59 -26.18 -7.93
N ILE A 479 4.91 -26.26 -6.63
CA ILE A 479 5.89 -25.38 -5.97
C ILE A 479 7.24 -25.46 -6.69
N VAL A 480 7.77 -26.67 -6.90
CA VAL A 480 9.05 -26.87 -7.58
C VAL A 480 9.01 -26.34 -9.01
N ALA A 481 7.94 -26.63 -9.77
CA ALA A 481 7.82 -26.17 -11.14
C ALA A 481 7.81 -24.64 -11.24
N GLN A 482 7.11 -23.97 -10.33
CA GLN A 482 7.05 -22.51 -10.25
C GLN A 482 8.43 -21.90 -9.91
N ILE A 483 9.12 -22.46 -8.92
CA ILE A 483 10.47 -22.03 -8.51
C ILE A 483 11.44 -22.20 -9.68
N ASN A 484 11.46 -23.38 -10.31
CA ASN A 484 12.38 -23.68 -11.42
C ASN A 484 12.13 -22.77 -12.62
N HIS A 485 10.86 -22.52 -12.95
CA HIS A 485 10.50 -21.60 -14.03
C HIS A 485 10.97 -20.17 -13.75
N SER A 486 10.70 -19.67 -12.55
CA SER A 486 11.02 -18.30 -12.14
C SER A 486 12.53 -18.09 -12.03
N TRP A 487 13.25 -19.05 -11.46
CA TRP A 487 14.71 -19.02 -11.37
C TRP A 487 15.37 -19.06 -12.74
N SER A 488 14.92 -19.95 -13.63
CA SER A 488 15.44 -20.03 -15.01
C SER A 488 15.22 -18.73 -15.79
N ARG A 489 14.03 -18.11 -15.66
CA ARG A 489 13.73 -16.81 -16.28
C ARG A 489 14.60 -15.69 -15.72
N PHE A 490 14.86 -15.71 -14.42
CA PHE A 490 15.75 -14.75 -13.78
C PHE A 490 17.18 -14.88 -14.30
N LEU A 491 17.72 -16.10 -14.40
CA LEU A 491 19.06 -16.34 -14.96
C LEU A 491 19.18 -15.94 -16.44
N LEU A 492 18.13 -16.15 -17.25
CA LEU A 492 18.09 -15.65 -18.64
C LEU A 492 18.25 -14.12 -18.70
N LYS A 493 17.60 -13.39 -17.79
CA LYS A 493 17.70 -11.92 -17.72
C LYS A 493 19.09 -11.44 -17.24
N LEU A 494 19.92 -12.34 -16.71
CA LEU A 494 21.29 -12.08 -16.30
C LEU A 494 22.33 -12.60 -17.33
N ASP A 495 21.88 -13.01 -18.52
CA ASP A 495 22.73 -13.51 -19.61
C ASP A 495 23.50 -14.82 -19.31
N PHE A 496 22.96 -15.69 -18.47
CA PHE A 496 23.52 -17.04 -18.29
C PHE A 496 23.36 -17.87 -19.56
N THR A 497 24.48 -18.37 -20.11
CA THR A 497 24.49 -19.15 -21.36
C THR A 497 24.08 -20.62 -21.19
N ARG A 498 24.16 -21.16 -19.97
CA ARG A 498 23.72 -22.52 -19.60
C ARG A 498 22.63 -22.44 -18.56
N ILE A 499 21.47 -23.03 -18.86
CA ILE A 499 20.35 -23.15 -17.94
C ILE A 499 19.87 -24.59 -17.94
N THR A 500 20.19 -25.31 -16.87
CA THR A 500 19.70 -26.66 -16.66
C THR A 500 18.37 -26.57 -15.92
N ARG A 501 17.29 -27.12 -16.50
CA ARG A 501 16.01 -27.25 -15.79
C ARG A 501 16.09 -28.46 -14.87
N GLY A 502 15.94 -28.24 -13.57
CA GLY A 502 15.82 -29.33 -12.60
C GLY A 502 14.42 -29.96 -12.67
N ASP A 503 14.34 -31.29 -12.58
CA ASP A 503 13.10 -31.99 -12.26
C ASP A 503 12.91 -32.08 -10.74
N ALA A 504 11.66 -32.08 -10.28
CA ALA A 504 11.35 -32.31 -8.87
C ALA A 504 11.80 -33.72 -8.45
N ALA A 505 12.60 -33.82 -7.39
CA ALA A 505 12.76 -35.06 -6.65
C ALA A 505 11.46 -35.30 -5.85
N SER A 506 10.41 -35.81 -6.50
CA SER A 506 9.14 -36.10 -5.82
C SER A 506 9.09 -37.56 -5.38
N HIS A 507 9.11 -37.78 -4.08
CA HIS A 507 8.76 -39.06 -3.46
C HIS A 507 7.24 -39.13 -3.29
N SER A 508 6.55 -39.57 -4.35
CA SER A 508 5.11 -39.83 -4.48
C SER A 508 4.24 -38.67 -5.01
N LYS A 509 3.38 -38.99 -6.01
CA LYS A 509 2.58 -38.03 -6.78
C LYS A 509 1.26 -37.60 -6.12
N HIS A 510 0.86 -38.21 -5.00
CA HIS A 510 -0.53 -38.12 -4.51
C HIS A 510 -0.70 -37.62 -3.06
N LEU A 511 0.36 -37.42 -2.27
CA LEU A 511 0.25 -37.09 -0.84
C LEU A 511 1.17 -35.94 -0.36
N ASP A 512 1.81 -35.23 -1.29
CA ASP A 512 2.90 -34.30 -0.98
C ASP A 512 2.49 -32.85 -1.23
N HIS A 513 2.00 -32.19 -0.19
CA HIS A 513 1.59 -30.80 -0.27
C HIS A 513 2.19 -29.95 0.86
N ALA A 514 2.21 -28.64 0.61
CA ALA A 514 2.57 -27.61 1.58
C ALA A 514 1.45 -26.57 1.67
N GLY A 515 1.22 -26.06 2.89
CA GLY A 515 0.19 -25.07 3.19
C GLY A 515 -0.85 -25.59 4.18
N SER A 516 -2.06 -25.06 4.07
CA SER A 516 -3.12 -25.25 5.07
C SER A 516 -3.81 -26.61 4.99
N GLU A 517 -3.65 -27.42 6.05
CA GLU A 517 -4.32 -28.72 6.24
C GLU A 517 -5.87 -28.61 6.37
N LEU A 518 -6.41 -27.40 6.51
CA LEU A 518 -7.86 -27.13 6.55
C LEU A 518 -8.49 -27.01 5.15
N THR A 519 -7.71 -27.21 4.09
CA THR A 519 -8.15 -27.14 2.70
C THR A 519 -8.84 -28.44 2.29
N LEU A 520 -10.07 -28.34 1.81
CA LEU A 520 -10.85 -29.48 1.31
C LEU A 520 -10.22 -30.04 0.02
N ARG A 521 -10.28 -31.36 -0.15
CA ARG A 521 -9.85 -32.02 -1.39
C ARG A 521 -10.67 -31.55 -2.58
N GLY A 522 -10.00 -31.40 -3.73
CA GLY A 522 -10.63 -31.06 -5.00
C GLY A 522 -11.78 -32.01 -5.36
N GLY A 523 -12.81 -31.47 -6.00
CA GLY A 523 -14.01 -32.21 -6.42
C GLY A 523 -15.07 -32.42 -5.33
N LEU A 524 -14.76 -32.27 -4.03
CA LEU A 524 -15.74 -32.45 -2.96
C LEU A 524 -16.88 -31.43 -3.03
N LEU A 525 -16.56 -30.14 -3.21
CA LEU A 525 -17.58 -29.10 -3.30
C LEU A 525 -18.39 -29.20 -4.60
N LYS A 526 -17.78 -29.63 -5.71
CA LYS A 526 -18.51 -29.98 -6.93
C LYS A 526 -19.54 -31.08 -6.69
N ALA A 527 -19.16 -32.15 -5.98
CA ALA A 527 -20.09 -33.23 -5.62
C ALA A 527 -21.22 -32.73 -4.70
N VAL A 528 -20.93 -31.83 -3.76
CA VAL A 528 -21.94 -31.18 -2.91
C VAL A 528 -22.92 -30.35 -3.74
N LEU A 529 -22.42 -29.56 -4.68
CA LEU A 529 -23.24 -28.76 -5.60
C LEU A 529 -24.14 -29.65 -6.46
N GLN A 530 -23.57 -30.70 -7.05
CA GLN A 530 -24.30 -31.68 -7.85
C GLN A 530 -25.43 -32.34 -7.03
N GLN A 531 -25.11 -32.84 -5.84
CA GLN A 531 -26.10 -33.44 -4.95
C GLN A 531 -27.20 -32.46 -4.54
N THR A 532 -26.86 -31.18 -4.36
CA THR A 532 -27.82 -30.12 -4.02
C THR A 532 -28.78 -29.85 -5.19
N ALA A 533 -28.26 -29.74 -6.42
CA ALA A 533 -29.06 -29.56 -7.63
C ALA A 533 -29.96 -30.77 -7.91
N GLU A 534 -29.45 -32.00 -7.74
CA GLU A 534 -30.22 -33.23 -7.90
C GLU A 534 -31.35 -33.35 -6.86
N LYS A 535 -31.08 -33.02 -5.60
CA LYS A 535 -32.11 -32.97 -4.55
C LYS A 535 -33.20 -31.97 -4.88
N ALA A 536 -32.84 -30.77 -5.36
CA ALA A 536 -33.81 -29.80 -5.81
C ALA A 536 -34.68 -30.34 -6.95
N ALA A 537 -34.07 -30.95 -7.97
CA ALA A 537 -34.80 -31.57 -9.09
C ALA A 537 -35.78 -32.67 -8.63
N LEU A 538 -35.37 -33.51 -7.67
CA LEU A 538 -36.24 -34.54 -7.09
C LEU A 538 -37.40 -33.92 -6.30
N MET A 539 -37.15 -32.86 -5.53
CA MET A 539 -38.18 -32.14 -4.78
C MET A 539 -39.19 -31.46 -5.70
N MET A 540 -38.75 -30.87 -6.81
CA MET A 540 -39.65 -30.27 -7.81
C MET A 540 -40.56 -31.30 -8.48
N LYS A 541 -40.09 -32.53 -8.66
CA LYS A 541 -40.91 -33.65 -9.19
C LYS A 541 -41.87 -34.24 -8.15
N ALA A 542 -41.65 -33.98 -6.86
CA ALA A 542 -42.45 -34.57 -5.79
C ALA A 542 -43.76 -33.79 -5.58
N SER A 543 -44.89 -34.49 -5.66
CA SER A 543 -46.23 -33.93 -5.44
C SER A 543 -46.57 -33.65 -3.96
N LYS A 544 -45.57 -33.58 -3.07
CA LYS A 544 -45.78 -33.34 -1.63
C LYS A 544 -45.96 -31.84 -1.33
N PRO A 545 -46.87 -31.45 -0.43
CA PRO A 545 -46.97 -30.06 0.03
C PRO A 545 -45.62 -29.53 0.56
N GLY A 546 -45.24 -28.31 0.16
CA GLY A 546 -43.98 -27.69 0.56
C GLY A 546 -42.73 -28.16 -0.20
N SER A 547 -42.86 -29.09 -1.16
CA SER A 547 -41.73 -29.60 -1.95
C SER A 547 -41.01 -28.50 -2.75
N HIS A 548 -41.76 -27.53 -3.28
CA HIS A 548 -41.20 -26.40 -4.03
C HIS A 548 -40.40 -25.45 -3.13
N ALA A 549 -40.84 -25.21 -1.90
CA ALA A 549 -40.10 -24.42 -0.92
C ALA A 549 -38.80 -25.12 -0.50
N GLN A 550 -38.82 -26.45 -0.38
CA GLN A 550 -37.61 -27.23 -0.13
C GLN A 550 -36.65 -27.18 -1.32
N ALA A 551 -37.16 -27.35 -2.55
CA ALA A 551 -36.35 -27.21 -3.77
C ALA A 551 -35.70 -25.82 -3.87
N PHE A 552 -36.48 -24.77 -3.60
CA PHE A 552 -35.97 -23.40 -3.52
C PHE A 552 -34.85 -23.28 -2.48
N ASN A 553 -35.00 -23.84 -1.28
CA ASN A 553 -33.97 -23.80 -0.25
C ASN A 553 -32.70 -24.57 -0.61
N GLU A 554 -32.79 -25.65 -1.38
CA GLU A 554 -31.63 -26.35 -1.93
C GLU A 554 -30.91 -25.48 -2.97
N LEU A 555 -31.63 -24.85 -3.91
CA LEU A 555 -31.04 -23.96 -4.90
C LEU A 555 -30.48 -22.67 -4.29
N ALA A 556 -31.11 -22.14 -3.23
CA ALA A 556 -30.57 -21.03 -2.45
C ALA A 556 -29.23 -21.39 -1.82
N PHE A 557 -29.12 -22.60 -1.26
CA PHE A 557 -27.87 -23.10 -0.69
C PHE A 557 -26.81 -23.34 -1.76
N TYR A 558 -27.21 -23.83 -2.94
CA TYR A 558 -26.35 -23.95 -4.12
C TYR A 558 -25.74 -22.60 -4.50
N ALA A 559 -26.59 -21.59 -4.71
CA ALA A 559 -26.14 -20.24 -5.09
C ALA A 559 -25.23 -19.63 -4.01
N TYR A 560 -25.57 -19.81 -2.73
CA TYR A 560 -24.72 -19.39 -1.61
C TYR A 560 -23.32 -20.04 -1.69
N LEU A 561 -23.26 -21.37 -1.84
CA LEU A 561 -21.99 -22.09 -1.91
C LEU A 561 -21.18 -21.65 -3.12
N ARG A 562 -21.82 -21.50 -4.29
CA ARG A 562 -21.17 -21.04 -5.52
C ARG A 562 -20.51 -19.68 -5.34
N VAL A 563 -21.24 -18.69 -4.81
CA VAL A 563 -20.65 -17.37 -4.55
C VAL A 563 -19.52 -17.50 -3.52
N ALA A 564 -19.75 -18.17 -2.39
CA ALA A 564 -18.77 -18.25 -1.31
C ALA A 564 -17.45 -18.93 -1.72
N MET A 565 -17.53 -20.00 -2.53
CA MET A 565 -16.36 -20.76 -2.99
C MET A 565 -15.65 -20.12 -4.18
N THR A 566 -16.30 -19.23 -4.94
CA THR A 566 -15.68 -18.53 -6.08
C THR A 566 -15.05 -17.21 -5.67
N VAL A 567 -15.70 -16.40 -4.81
CA VAL A 567 -15.20 -15.05 -4.44
C VAL A 567 -14.65 -14.96 -3.01
N GLY A 568 -14.53 -16.10 -2.32
CA GLY A 568 -13.89 -16.17 -1.01
C GLY A 568 -14.59 -15.35 0.09
N LEU A 569 -15.94 -15.32 0.07
CA LEU A 569 -16.73 -14.62 1.08
C LEU A 569 -16.35 -15.10 2.50
N ARG A 570 -16.27 -14.15 3.44
CA ARG A 570 -15.98 -14.48 4.83
C ARG A 570 -17.23 -15.08 5.49
N PRO A 571 -17.10 -16.14 6.29
CA PRO A 571 -18.19 -16.58 7.14
C PRO A 571 -18.41 -15.55 8.25
N VAL A 572 -19.52 -14.83 8.15
CA VAL A 572 -20.04 -13.93 9.18
C VAL A 572 -21.53 -14.25 9.36
N THR A 573 -22.20 -13.62 10.33
CA THR A 573 -23.64 -13.84 10.56
C THR A 573 -24.49 -13.53 9.33
N GLU A 574 -24.13 -12.49 8.58
CA GLU A 574 -24.83 -12.03 7.38
C GLU A 574 -23.82 -11.81 6.23
N PRO A 575 -23.38 -12.88 5.55
CA PRO A 575 -22.28 -12.81 4.58
C PRO A 575 -22.65 -12.15 3.25
N LEU A 576 -23.94 -12.12 2.92
CA LEU A 576 -24.48 -11.56 1.68
C LEU A 576 -25.30 -10.29 1.99
N PRO A 577 -25.20 -9.26 1.14
CA PRO A 577 -25.81 -7.97 1.44
C PRO A 577 -27.29 -7.89 1.02
N SER A 578 -27.91 -6.75 1.31
CA SER A 578 -29.22 -6.40 0.76
C SER A 578 -29.19 -6.25 -0.77
N ARG A 579 -30.36 -6.37 -1.41
CA ARG A 579 -30.54 -6.23 -2.87
C ARG A 579 -29.97 -4.92 -3.42
N GLU A 580 -30.10 -3.82 -2.68
CA GLU A 580 -29.61 -2.48 -3.07
C GLU A 580 -28.07 -2.40 -3.23
N HIS A 581 -27.36 -3.38 -2.70
CA HIS A 581 -25.91 -3.46 -2.73
C HIS A 581 -25.40 -4.50 -3.73
N PHE A 582 -26.25 -4.96 -4.64
CA PHE A 582 -25.90 -5.80 -5.78
C PHE A 582 -26.13 -5.04 -7.08
N SER A 583 -25.16 -5.13 -7.98
CA SER A 583 -25.28 -4.61 -9.34
C SER A 583 -24.82 -5.68 -10.33
N ALA A 584 -25.77 -6.30 -11.01
CA ALA A 584 -25.47 -7.20 -12.13
C ALA A 584 -24.77 -6.45 -13.27
N LYS A 585 -25.22 -5.23 -13.59
CA LYS A 585 -24.60 -4.38 -14.64
C LYS A 585 -23.10 -4.14 -14.41
N LEU A 586 -22.69 -3.96 -13.16
CA LEU A 586 -21.29 -3.74 -12.81
C LEU A 586 -20.57 -5.03 -12.37
N ASN A 587 -21.29 -6.15 -12.23
CA ASN A 587 -20.80 -7.42 -11.68
C ASN A 587 -20.23 -7.30 -10.26
N LEU A 588 -20.95 -6.60 -9.36
CA LEU A 588 -20.45 -6.26 -8.03
C LEU A 588 -21.47 -6.55 -6.93
N ILE A 589 -20.97 -6.96 -5.77
CA ILE A 589 -21.66 -6.83 -4.49
C ILE A 589 -20.87 -5.95 -3.53
N SER A 590 -21.55 -5.11 -2.76
CA SER A 590 -20.97 -4.32 -1.68
C SER A 590 -21.30 -4.97 -0.34
N VAL A 591 -20.30 -5.33 0.48
CA VAL A 591 -20.51 -5.97 1.78
C VAL A 591 -19.83 -5.17 2.90
N LYS A 592 -20.36 -5.21 4.12
CA LYS A 592 -19.77 -4.48 5.26
C LYS A 592 -18.39 -5.06 5.63
N ASP A 593 -17.39 -4.22 5.90
CA ASP A 593 -16.10 -4.67 6.39
C ASP A 593 -16.11 -4.79 7.93
N LYS A 594 -15.43 -5.81 8.46
CA LYS A 594 -15.28 -6.05 9.90
C LYS A 594 -14.11 -5.25 10.51
N ALA A 595 -13.14 -4.83 9.70
CA ALA A 595 -11.85 -4.34 10.17
C ALA A 595 -11.74 -2.83 10.39
N VAL A 596 -12.79 -2.04 10.13
CA VAL A 596 -12.68 -0.58 10.14
C VAL A 596 -13.40 0.00 11.36
N HIS A 597 -12.68 0.82 12.13
CA HIS A 597 -13.23 1.60 13.24
C HIS A 597 -14.32 2.61 12.81
N HIS A 598 -14.51 2.82 11.51
CA HIS A 598 -15.56 3.66 10.93
C HIS A 598 -16.78 2.81 10.50
N LYS A 599 -17.91 2.99 11.19
CA LYS A 599 -19.14 2.18 11.13
C LYS A 599 -19.84 2.05 9.75
N HIS A 600 -19.30 2.66 8.68
CA HIS A 600 -19.96 2.76 7.37
C HIS A 600 -19.14 2.27 6.18
N GLU A 601 -17.90 1.82 6.38
CA GLU A 601 -17.09 1.33 5.25
C GLU A 601 -17.56 -0.05 4.77
N ARG A 602 -17.80 -0.15 3.46
CA ARG A 602 -18.26 -1.36 2.77
C ARG A 602 -17.26 -1.71 1.70
N ARG A 603 -16.88 -2.97 1.52
CA ARG A 603 -15.99 -3.46 0.45
C ARG A 603 -16.75 -3.93 -0.78
N LEU A 604 -16.18 -3.71 -1.95
CA LEU A 604 -16.68 -4.26 -3.21
C LEU A 604 -16.07 -5.63 -3.47
N ILE A 605 -16.90 -6.56 -3.91
CA ILE A 605 -16.51 -7.89 -4.37
C ILE A 605 -17.01 -8.03 -5.79
N VAL A 606 -16.09 -8.40 -6.68
CA VAL A 606 -16.36 -8.63 -8.11
C VAL A 606 -16.87 -10.06 -8.28
N LEU A 607 -17.92 -10.20 -9.08
CA LEU A 607 -18.56 -11.46 -9.41
C LEU A 607 -18.23 -11.85 -10.86
N THR A 608 -18.25 -13.15 -11.18
CA THR A 608 -18.26 -13.59 -12.58
C THR A 608 -19.64 -13.38 -13.19
N SER A 609 -19.72 -13.32 -14.52
CA SER A 609 -21.01 -13.20 -15.22
C SER A 609 -22.00 -14.28 -14.80
N GLN A 610 -21.50 -15.49 -14.58
CA GLN A 610 -22.28 -16.65 -14.20
C GLN A 610 -22.86 -16.54 -12.78
N LEU A 611 -22.10 -16.00 -11.83
CA LEU A 611 -22.60 -15.74 -10.47
C LEU A 611 -23.66 -14.64 -10.45
N CYS A 612 -23.50 -13.59 -11.27
CA CYS A 612 -24.54 -12.57 -11.42
C CYS A 612 -25.85 -13.18 -11.91
N LEU A 613 -25.78 -14.02 -12.95
CA LEU A 613 -26.94 -14.71 -13.51
C LEU A 613 -27.61 -15.62 -12.46
N LEU A 614 -26.82 -16.40 -11.70
CA LEU A 614 -27.34 -17.24 -10.62
C LEU A 614 -28.06 -16.41 -9.54
N ILE A 615 -27.51 -15.26 -9.14
CA ILE A 615 -28.12 -14.36 -8.16
C ILE A 615 -29.42 -13.76 -8.71
N GLU A 616 -29.42 -13.27 -9.95
CA GLU A 616 -30.62 -12.70 -10.59
C GLU A 616 -31.75 -13.74 -10.67
N ARG A 617 -31.46 -14.96 -11.14
CA ARG A 617 -32.46 -16.03 -11.19
C ARG A 617 -32.94 -16.47 -9.82
N GLN A 618 -32.08 -16.43 -8.81
CA GLN A 618 -32.48 -16.72 -7.45
C GLN A 618 -33.38 -15.62 -6.86
N LEU A 619 -33.12 -14.35 -7.18
CA LEU A 619 -33.96 -13.23 -6.79
C LEU A 619 -35.35 -13.32 -7.43
N GLU A 620 -35.41 -13.60 -8.74
CA GLU A 620 -36.66 -13.81 -9.46
C GLU A 620 -37.47 -14.97 -8.87
N ALA A 621 -36.82 -16.11 -8.62
CA ALA A 621 -37.47 -17.27 -8.00
C ALA A 621 -37.96 -16.95 -6.57
N ALA A 622 -37.21 -16.14 -5.81
CA ALA A 622 -37.60 -15.73 -4.47
C ALA A 622 -38.82 -14.79 -4.48
N ASP A 623 -38.89 -13.87 -5.44
CA ASP A 623 -40.05 -12.99 -5.63
C ASP A 623 -41.30 -13.77 -6.05
N GLY A 624 -41.17 -14.69 -7.00
CA GLY A 624 -42.27 -15.58 -7.37
C GLY A 624 -42.73 -16.48 -6.22
N MET A 625 -41.82 -16.91 -5.34
CA MET A 625 -42.18 -17.65 -4.12
C MET A 625 -42.84 -16.76 -3.06
N ALA A 626 -42.39 -15.51 -2.92
CA ALA A 626 -42.98 -14.54 -2.00
C ALA A 626 -44.44 -14.27 -2.36
N GLU A 627 -44.70 -14.06 -3.65
CA GLU A 627 -46.05 -13.88 -4.20
C GLU A 627 -46.93 -15.11 -3.94
N LYS A 628 -46.45 -16.32 -4.25
CA LYS A 628 -47.18 -17.58 -4.02
C LYS A 628 -47.54 -17.83 -2.55
N LEU A 629 -46.65 -17.44 -1.63
CA LEU A 629 -46.85 -17.63 -0.20
C LEU A 629 -47.52 -16.42 0.47
N ALA A 630 -47.84 -15.37 -0.27
CA ALA A 630 -48.39 -14.10 0.23
C ALA A 630 -47.54 -13.48 1.36
N ILE A 631 -46.22 -13.50 1.20
CA ILE A 631 -45.24 -12.87 2.11
C ILE A 631 -44.48 -11.75 1.40
N SER A 632 -43.78 -10.90 2.15
CA SER A 632 -42.94 -9.85 1.55
C SER A 632 -41.74 -10.45 0.81
N SER A 633 -41.27 -9.80 -0.26
CA SER A 633 -40.01 -10.18 -0.91
C SER A 633 -38.81 -10.09 0.04
N PRO A 634 -37.79 -10.97 -0.12
CA PRO A 634 -36.61 -10.91 0.74
C PRO A 634 -35.79 -9.66 0.47
N SER A 635 -35.26 -9.04 1.52
CA SER A 635 -34.39 -7.86 1.42
C SER A 635 -32.97 -8.18 0.94
N MET A 636 -32.56 -9.45 0.98
CA MET A 636 -31.22 -9.93 0.64
C MET A 636 -31.09 -10.44 -0.79
N VAL A 637 -29.85 -10.54 -1.27
CA VAL A 637 -29.53 -11.14 -2.58
C VAL A 637 -29.72 -12.66 -2.64
N ILE A 638 -29.44 -13.39 -1.54
CA ILE A 638 -29.70 -14.83 -1.43
C ILE A 638 -30.21 -15.10 -0.01
N SER A 639 -31.37 -15.74 0.08
CA SER A 639 -32.04 -16.09 1.33
C SER A 639 -32.70 -17.46 1.24
N ARG A 640 -32.97 -18.05 2.41
CA ARG A 640 -33.78 -19.28 2.53
C ARG A 640 -35.12 -18.99 3.21
N LEU A 641 -36.11 -19.82 2.92
CA LEU A 641 -37.42 -19.84 3.59
C LEU A 641 -37.37 -20.76 4.80
N THR A 642 -37.85 -20.27 5.94
CA THR A 642 -38.10 -21.09 7.13
C THR A 642 -39.43 -21.84 7.02
N ALA A 643 -39.66 -22.78 7.94
CA ALA A 643 -40.96 -23.46 8.05
C ALA A 643 -42.13 -22.48 8.35
N GLU A 644 -41.81 -21.32 8.92
CA GLU A 644 -42.76 -20.24 9.23
C GLU A 644 -42.94 -19.25 8.07
N SER A 645 -42.44 -19.57 6.87
CA SER A 645 -42.46 -18.69 5.69
C SER A 645 -41.80 -17.32 5.92
N LYS A 646 -40.71 -17.30 6.70
CA LYS A 646 -39.86 -16.11 6.89
C LYS A 646 -38.56 -16.27 6.10
N TRP A 647 -38.03 -15.15 5.62
CA TRP A 647 -36.72 -15.10 4.98
C TRP A 647 -35.60 -15.07 6.00
N GLU A 648 -34.59 -15.92 5.82
CA GLU A 648 -33.45 -16.02 6.72
C GLU A 648 -32.11 -16.03 5.95
N HIS A 649 -31.08 -15.47 6.59
CA HIS A 649 -29.70 -15.53 6.12
C HIS A 649 -29.10 -16.95 6.23
N PHE A 650 -28.06 -17.20 5.44
CA PHE A 650 -27.19 -18.36 5.62
C PHE A 650 -26.17 -18.08 6.72
N SER A 651 -26.56 -18.34 7.97
CA SER A 651 -25.64 -18.26 9.11
C SER A 651 -24.53 -19.30 9.00
N SER A 652 -23.34 -19.01 9.55
CA SER A 652 -22.21 -19.94 9.57
C SER A 652 -22.60 -21.30 10.17
N ALA A 653 -23.32 -21.29 11.30
CA ALA A 653 -23.78 -22.52 11.96
C ALA A 653 -24.70 -23.37 11.06
N PHE A 654 -25.60 -22.74 10.31
CA PHE A 654 -26.47 -23.46 9.37
C PHE A 654 -25.65 -24.09 8.24
N VAL A 655 -24.75 -23.31 7.64
CA VAL A 655 -23.90 -23.79 6.53
C VAL A 655 -23.00 -24.93 6.98
N GLU A 656 -22.36 -24.81 8.14
CA GLU A 656 -21.50 -25.86 8.71
C GLU A 656 -22.28 -27.15 8.99
N LYS A 657 -23.48 -27.03 9.59
CA LYS A 657 -24.35 -28.18 9.83
C LYS A 657 -24.76 -28.85 8.52
N LYS A 658 -25.14 -28.08 7.49
CA LYS A 658 -25.59 -28.60 6.20
C LYS A 658 -24.44 -29.25 5.42
N LEU A 659 -23.28 -28.59 5.33
CA LEU A 659 -22.06 -29.18 4.75
C LEU A 659 -21.64 -30.46 5.47
N SER A 660 -21.66 -30.45 6.80
CA SER A 660 -21.27 -31.62 7.59
C SER A 660 -22.20 -32.81 7.39
N THR A 661 -23.48 -32.54 7.13
CA THR A 661 -24.47 -33.57 6.79
C THR A 661 -24.23 -34.15 5.39
N LEU A 662 -23.93 -33.29 4.40
CA LEU A 662 -23.70 -33.72 3.02
C LEU A 662 -22.38 -34.49 2.86
N LEU A 663 -21.36 -34.13 3.64
CA LEU A 663 -20.04 -34.76 3.59
C LEU A 663 -19.83 -35.84 4.65
N SER A 664 -20.80 -36.04 5.55
CA SER A 664 -20.72 -36.98 6.68
C SER A 664 -19.46 -36.80 7.53
N ALA A 665 -19.04 -35.55 7.73
CA ALA A 665 -17.85 -35.17 8.50
C ALA A 665 -17.93 -33.69 8.90
N PRO A 666 -17.33 -33.28 10.03
CA PRO A 666 -17.34 -31.87 10.43
C PRO A 666 -16.56 -31.02 9.42
N VAL A 667 -17.23 -30.05 8.80
CA VAL A 667 -16.63 -29.10 7.85
C VAL A 667 -16.96 -27.69 8.27
N LYS A 668 -15.92 -26.85 8.35
CA LYS A 668 -16.03 -25.44 8.74
C LYS A 668 -16.23 -24.56 7.52
N THR A 669 -16.96 -23.47 7.70
CA THR A 669 -17.28 -22.54 6.61
C THR A 669 -16.06 -21.82 6.03
N HIS A 670 -14.97 -21.69 6.79
CA HIS A 670 -13.73 -21.08 6.29
C HIS A 670 -13.09 -21.87 5.13
N SER A 671 -13.37 -23.17 5.02
CA SER A 671 -12.83 -24.01 3.94
C SER A 671 -13.29 -23.55 2.55
N LEU A 672 -14.44 -22.88 2.44
CA LEU A 672 -14.92 -22.29 1.17
C LEU A 672 -13.97 -21.20 0.65
N ARG A 673 -13.43 -20.39 1.56
CA ARG A 673 -12.43 -19.36 1.20
C ARG A 673 -11.09 -19.97 0.81
N HIS A 674 -10.73 -21.14 1.34
CA HIS A 674 -9.54 -21.87 0.92
C HIS A 674 -9.72 -22.40 -0.50
N THR A 675 -10.91 -22.94 -0.82
CA THR A 675 -11.23 -23.36 -2.18
C THR A 675 -11.14 -22.20 -3.17
N ALA A 676 -11.67 -21.03 -2.82
CA ALA A 676 -11.58 -19.84 -3.65
C ALA A 676 -10.11 -19.48 -3.96
N ALA A 677 -9.28 -19.40 -2.91
CA ALA A 677 -7.86 -19.12 -3.03
C ALA A 677 -7.12 -20.16 -3.90
N GLN A 678 -7.43 -21.44 -3.69
CA GLN A 678 -6.81 -22.54 -4.41
C GLN A 678 -7.23 -22.57 -5.89
N SER A 679 -8.49 -22.30 -6.20
CA SER A 679 -8.98 -22.22 -7.59
C SER A 679 -8.27 -21.10 -8.34
N PHE A 680 -8.26 -19.90 -7.75
CA PHE A 680 -7.57 -18.74 -8.32
C PHE A 680 -6.10 -19.07 -8.62
N LEU A 681 -5.40 -19.65 -7.64
CA LEU A 681 -4.00 -19.99 -7.76
C LEU A 681 -3.75 -21.06 -8.83
N LYS A 682 -4.45 -22.19 -8.77
CA LYS A 682 -4.26 -23.32 -9.69
C LYS A 682 -4.47 -22.90 -11.14
N GLN A 683 -5.55 -22.16 -11.41
CA GLN A 683 -5.88 -21.73 -12.76
C GLN A 683 -4.90 -20.69 -13.30
N SER A 684 -4.56 -19.69 -12.49
CA SER A 684 -3.64 -18.61 -12.89
C SER A 684 -2.20 -19.10 -13.10
N VAL A 685 -1.76 -20.07 -12.30
CA VAL A 685 -0.45 -20.70 -12.46
C VAL A 685 -0.40 -21.54 -13.73
N ASN A 686 -1.42 -22.36 -13.99
CA ASN A 686 -1.48 -23.19 -15.19
C ASN A 686 -1.49 -22.35 -16.48
N LYS A 687 -2.16 -21.19 -16.46
CA LYS A 687 -2.20 -20.23 -17.57
C LYS A 687 -0.97 -19.30 -17.63
N ARG A 688 -0.03 -19.42 -16.67
CA ARG A 688 1.19 -18.59 -16.56
C ARG A 688 0.92 -17.09 -16.54
N ASN A 689 -0.20 -16.67 -15.97
CA ASN A 689 -0.64 -15.29 -15.86
C ASN A 689 -0.90 -14.89 -14.39
N TYR A 690 -0.32 -15.63 -13.44
CA TYR A 690 -0.44 -15.34 -12.02
C TYR A 690 0.10 -13.94 -11.68
N SER A 691 -0.64 -13.27 -10.79
CA SER A 691 -0.29 -11.97 -10.23
C SER A 691 -0.53 -12.01 -8.72
N GLN A 692 0.52 -11.74 -7.94
CA GLN A 692 0.42 -11.68 -6.48
C GLN A 692 -0.48 -10.52 -6.03
N SER A 693 -0.40 -9.36 -6.67
CA SER A 693 -1.29 -8.21 -6.44
C SER A 693 -2.76 -8.57 -6.68
N ALA A 694 -3.08 -9.28 -7.77
CA ALA A 694 -4.43 -9.77 -8.02
C ALA A 694 -4.92 -10.75 -6.94
N MET A 695 -4.06 -11.67 -6.48
CA MET A 695 -4.38 -12.57 -5.37
C MET A 695 -4.62 -11.81 -4.04
N ASN A 696 -3.83 -10.78 -3.76
CA ASN A 696 -4.00 -9.95 -2.55
C ASN A 696 -5.34 -9.21 -2.57
N LEU A 697 -5.72 -8.65 -3.72
CA LEU A 697 -7.01 -7.99 -3.92
C LEU A 697 -8.16 -8.99 -3.77
N PHE A 698 -8.09 -10.12 -4.49
CA PHE A 698 -9.08 -11.19 -4.43
C PHE A 698 -9.31 -11.68 -3.00
N MET A 699 -8.23 -11.91 -2.25
CA MET A 699 -8.33 -12.41 -0.89
C MET A 699 -8.52 -11.32 0.17
N ASN A 700 -8.57 -10.04 -0.20
CA ASN A 700 -8.65 -8.91 0.73
C ASN A 700 -7.50 -8.90 1.77
N HIS A 701 -6.27 -9.07 1.29
CA HIS A 701 -5.02 -9.00 2.06
C HIS A 701 -4.09 -7.90 1.54
N ALA A 702 -4.67 -6.79 1.06
CA ALA A 702 -3.92 -5.62 0.62
C ALA A 702 -3.02 -5.11 1.76
N ARG A 703 -1.72 -4.96 1.47
CA ARG A 703 -0.68 -4.49 2.40
C ARG A 703 -0.92 -3.07 2.89
N ALA A 704 -1.62 -2.25 2.11
CA ALA A 704 -1.84 -0.84 2.42
C ALA A 704 -3.06 -0.57 3.32
N ASN A 705 -3.83 -1.60 3.72
CA ASN A 705 -5.25 -1.41 4.11
C ASN A 705 -6.00 -0.54 3.08
N ALA A 706 -5.46 -0.43 1.85
CA ALA A 706 -6.02 0.39 0.81
C ALA A 706 -7.29 -0.32 0.40
N TYR A 707 -8.41 0.32 0.72
CA TYR A 707 -9.60 0.11 -0.04
C TYR A 707 -9.20 0.26 -1.51
N ALA A 708 -9.46 -0.75 -2.36
CA ALA A 708 -9.05 -0.75 -3.76
C ALA A 708 -9.52 0.51 -4.54
N LEU A 709 -10.44 1.28 -3.96
CA LEU A 709 -10.98 2.53 -4.50
C LEU A 709 -10.69 3.77 -3.64
N SER A 710 -9.80 3.71 -2.64
CA SER A 710 -9.49 4.87 -1.81
C SER A 710 -8.74 5.94 -2.61
N ASN A 711 -9.45 7.03 -2.96
CA ASN A 711 -9.06 8.37 -3.42
C ASN A 711 -7.97 8.56 -4.51
N HIS A 712 -7.26 7.51 -4.91
CA HIS A 712 -6.14 7.54 -5.85
C HIS A 712 -6.08 6.29 -6.73
N SER A 713 -7.21 5.57 -6.89
CA SER A 713 -7.29 4.51 -7.90
C SER A 713 -7.06 5.12 -9.28
N ILE A 714 -6.11 4.57 -10.03
CA ILE A 714 -5.82 4.96 -11.41
C ILE A 714 -7.00 4.58 -12.34
N ASN A 715 -7.86 3.67 -11.91
CA ASN A 715 -8.98 3.13 -12.68
C ASN A 715 -10.34 3.52 -12.09
N SER A 716 -11.35 3.71 -12.94
CA SER A 716 -12.75 3.79 -12.52
C SER A 716 -13.24 2.47 -11.92
N ILE A 717 -14.33 2.50 -11.15
CA ILE A 717 -14.96 1.28 -10.59
C ILE A 717 -15.33 0.29 -11.70
N SER A 718 -15.79 0.78 -12.85
CA SER A 718 -16.17 -0.05 -13.99
C SER A 718 -14.95 -0.76 -14.60
N GLU A 719 -13.85 -0.04 -14.81
CA GLU A 719 -12.61 -0.62 -15.35
C GLU A 719 -11.98 -1.61 -14.36
N TYR A 720 -11.97 -1.26 -13.07
CA TYR A 720 -11.52 -2.17 -12.01
C TYR A 720 -12.35 -3.46 -12.00
N SER A 721 -13.68 -3.34 -11.99
CA SER A 721 -14.58 -4.50 -11.99
C SER A 721 -14.35 -5.36 -13.21
N LYS A 722 -14.28 -4.76 -14.41
CA LYS A 722 -14.05 -5.49 -15.66
C LYS A 722 -12.72 -6.25 -15.66
N CYS A 723 -11.64 -5.64 -15.19
CA CYS A 723 -10.32 -6.28 -15.12
C CYS A 723 -10.32 -7.46 -14.14
N GLN A 724 -10.86 -7.26 -12.94
CA GLN A 724 -10.97 -8.33 -11.94
C GLN A 724 -11.92 -9.45 -12.39
N GLN A 725 -13.02 -9.11 -13.04
CA GLN A 725 -13.96 -10.07 -13.60
C GLN A 725 -13.29 -10.95 -14.64
N GLN A 726 -12.50 -10.38 -15.56
CA GLN A 726 -11.75 -11.16 -16.55
C GLN A 726 -10.78 -12.16 -15.89
N LEU A 727 -10.12 -11.76 -14.81
CA LEU A 727 -9.25 -12.65 -14.05
C LEU A 727 -10.03 -13.77 -13.35
N LEU A 728 -11.20 -13.44 -12.78
CA LEU A 728 -12.07 -14.40 -12.11
C LEU A 728 -12.73 -15.38 -13.08
N GLU A 729 -13.19 -14.92 -14.24
CA GLU A 729 -13.76 -15.78 -15.30
C GLU A 729 -12.69 -16.69 -15.90
N GLN A 730 -11.44 -16.24 -15.99
CA GLN A 730 -10.32 -17.11 -16.30
C GLN A 730 -9.99 -18.10 -15.18
N ALA A 731 -10.45 -17.86 -13.95
CA ALA A 731 -10.27 -18.71 -12.78
C ALA A 731 -11.52 -19.53 -12.42
N ASP A 732 -12.62 -19.37 -13.17
CA ASP A 732 -13.86 -20.12 -12.97
C ASP A 732 -13.70 -21.54 -13.53
N ASP A 733 -14.20 -22.53 -12.80
CA ASP A 733 -13.96 -23.92 -13.12
C ASP A 733 -14.99 -24.39 -14.15
N ALA A 734 -14.56 -24.56 -15.41
CA ALA A 734 -15.42 -25.04 -16.51
C ALA A 734 -16.10 -26.38 -16.18
N GLU A 735 -15.54 -27.14 -15.24
CA GLU A 735 -16.15 -28.36 -14.72
C GLU A 735 -17.48 -28.14 -13.97
N LEU A 736 -17.78 -26.90 -13.55
CA LEU A 736 -19.01 -26.55 -12.84
C LEU A 736 -20.11 -26.04 -13.77
N ASP A 737 -19.81 -25.74 -15.04
CA ASP A 737 -20.74 -25.15 -16.01
C ASP A 737 -22.00 -26.01 -16.22
N GLU A 738 -21.83 -27.34 -16.27
CA GLU A 738 -22.96 -28.27 -16.43
C GLU A 738 -23.89 -28.24 -15.22
N VAL A 739 -23.32 -28.22 -14.02
CA VAL A 739 -24.09 -28.19 -12.77
C VAL A 739 -24.81 -26.85 -12.62
N ASP A 740 -24.15 -25.77 -13.05
CA ASP A 740 -24.73 -24.43 -13.07
C ASP A 740 -25.90 -24.33 -14.03
N ALA A 741 -25.75 -24.87 -15.25
CA ALA A 741 -26.82 -24.89 -16.23
C ALA A 741 -28.05 -25.62 -15.68
N GLN A 742 -27.84 -26.76 -15.00
CA GLN A 742 -28.90 -27.49 -14.32
C GLN A 742 -29.56 -26.65 -13.22
N ALA A 743 -28.77 -26.00 -12.35
CA ALA A 743 -29.31 -25.17 -11.27
C ALA A 743 -30.12 -23.97 -11.82
N LEU A 744 -29.62 -23.30 -12.87
CA LEU A 744 -30.31 -22.21 -13.55
C LEU A 744 -31.62 -22.66 -14.19
N GLU A 745 -31.66 -23.83 -14.82
CA GLU A 745 -32.88 -24.39 -15.39
C GLU A 745 -33.94 -24.64 -14.30
N LEU A 746 -33.53 -25.17 -13.14
CA LEU A 746 -34.42 -25.42 -12.01
C LEU A 746 -34.95 -24.11 -11.39
N LEU A 747 -34.10 -23.08 -11.26
CA LEU A 747 -34.50 -21.75 -10.81
C LEU A 747 -35.53 -21.13 -11.75
N ASN A 748 -35.29 -21.21 -13.06
CA ASN A 748 -36.24 -20.74 -14.07
C ASN A 748 -37.58 -21.47 -13.98
N LYS A 749 -37.59 -22.79 -13.71
CA LYS A 749 -38.82 -23.57 -13.54
C LYS A 749 -39.62 -23.17 -12.30
N LEU A 750 -38.96 -22.84 -11.19
CA LEU A 750 -39.64 -22.32 -9.98
C LEU A 750 -40.35 -20.99 -10.27
N ASN A 751 -39.73 -20.16 -11.12
CA ASN A 751 -40.31 -18.92 -11.61
C ASN A 751 -41.40 -19.15 -12.69
N SER A 752 -41.25 -20.10 -13.62
CA SER A 752 -42.19 -20.28 -14.72
C SER A 752 -43.49 -20.99 -14.35
N GLY A 753 -43.57 -21.63 -13.17
CA GLY A 753 -44.84 -22.10 -12.58
C GLY A 753 -45.73 -20.95 -12.07
N VAL A 754 -45.72 -19.80 -12.74
CA VAL A 754 -46.36 -18.51 -12.39
C VAL A 754 -47.44 -18.14 -13.41
N ARG A 755 -48.17 -19.12 -13.95
CA ARG A 755 -49.48 -18.84 -14.55
C ARG A 755 -50.53 -19.69 -13.84
N ALA A 756 -51.43 -18.97 -13.17
CA ALA A 756 -52.64 -19.46 -12.52
C ALA A 756 -53.49 -20.31 -13.45
#